data_AF-A0A074WAS8-F1
#
_entry.id   AF-A0A074WAS8-F1
#
_cell.length_a   1.000
_cell.length_b   1.000
_cell.length_c   1.000
_cell.angle_alpha   90.00
_cell.angle_beta   90.00
_cell.angle_gamma   90.00
#
_symmetry.space_group_name_H-M   'P 1'
#
loop_
_entity.id
_entity.type
_entity.pdbx_description
1 polymer ?
#
loop_
_entity_poly.entity_id
_entity_poly.type
_entity_poly.pdbx_seq_one_letter_code
_entity_poly.pdbx_strand_id
1 'polypeptide(L)'
;MPLRLRVDGTVFRDGHNREVTLHGINVAGDAKYPLNPDQCSHIKDKFFEGDDVSFTGRPFSLEEAHTHFDRLKRWGYNTIRYIYTWEAIEHAGPGKYDEDWIQHTINVLRLAKKYGFYVFMDPHQDVWSRFTGGSGAPMWTIYACGLNPQAFLATQAAFVQNTWPNPAEFPKMVWATNYQRLACQTILTLFFAGKEFAPKAVLDGMNIQDYLQGHFLGANKILAQRIKEAGDLENDVVIGWESMNEPNKGYIGWEDLSRWPADQNLKKGPTPTAFQSMLTGLGRAVEQDTFDFGNLGPYKSGSELVDPKGEIAWLPADYDDSRYGWKRDPGWKLGECLWAQHGVWDPQNDKLLKKDYFLRVPVSGETITHEYYTNNFWLNHYRAYRDTIRGIFPDTIMFCQSSPFEVPPSIKGTKDDDPQTVFAPHFYDGITLITKKWNRFWNVDVVGIMRGKYLSPAFAVKIGETAIRNCFRDQLKYLREEAEEKMGPRPTVFTEIGIPYDMDDKYAYKTGNYTSQTLAMDANHYALEGAGVAGFTLWTYVPSNSHYWGDNWNGEDLSIYSVDDKQLPTSLEVDNATLNPESPSYSEGRASGDTSINPSILKRTLSVDRMNASKTPGIDSDGVGMRAAEAYVRPTQTATHGRVVSYGFDLKNCVFQLTLSAPSSTSEDAPTEVFLPEYHFPQGKTEVEVLGGKWKISVDETEGASQQVLRWWHAAGEQKLTVRGLKRRQGTAIGSEADAGYLDQCKETGKACIMM
;
A
#
# COMPACT_ATOMS: atom_id res chain seq x y z
N MET A 1 -27.44 1.07 7.83
CA MET A 1 -27.80 1.05 6.39
C MET A 1 -26.76 0.27 5.64
N PRO A 2 -27.07 -0.34 4.48
CA PRO A 2 -26.09 -1.04 3.67
C PRO A 2 -24.94 -0.11 3.28
N LEU A 3 -23.70 -0.58 3.32
CA LEU A 3 -22.48 0.17 2.96
C LEU A 3 -22.30 0.26 1.43
N ARG A 4 -23.40 0.47 0.70
CA ARG A 4 -23.38 0.48 -0.75
C ARG A 4 -22.89 1.82 -1.28
N LEU A 5 -21.89 1.76 -2.16
CA LEU A 5 -21.40 2.90 -2.92
C LEU A 5 -21.76 2.77 -4.40
N ARG A 6 -21.97 3.91 -5.05
CA ARG A 6 -22.12 4.03 -6.51
C ARG A 6 -21.11 5.03 -7.04
N VAL A 7 -20.51 4.74 -8.19
CA VAL A 7 -19.69 5.70 -8.94
C VAL A 7 -20.58 6.70 -9.68
N ASP A 8 -20.31 7.99 -9.53
CA ASP A 8 -21.03 9.10 -10.17
C ASP A 8 -20.03 10.12 -10.76
N GLY A 9 -19.60 9.85 -11.99
CA GLY A 9 -18.50 10.56 -12.62
C GLY A 9 -17.23 10.37 -11.79
N THR A 10 -16.66 11.46 -11.27
CA THR A 10 -15.39 11.45 -10.53
C THR A 10 -15.51 11.16 -9.03
N VAL A 11 -16.70 10.83 -8.51
CA VAL A 11 -16.90 10.66 -7.05
C VAL A 11 -17.69 9.39 -6.72
N PHE A 12 -17.66 9.02 -5.43
CA PHE A 12 -18.52 7.97 -4.87
C PHE A 12 -19.76 8.58 -4.21
N ARG A 13 -20.90 7.89 -4.32
CA ARG A 13 -22.18 8.27 -3.70
C ARG A 13 -22.69 7.18 -2.77
N ASP A 14 -23.14 7.57 -1.58
CA ASP A 14 -23.88 6.66 -0.69
C ASP A 14 -25.38 6.58 -1.05
N GLY A 15 -26.14 5.81 -0.26
CA GLY A 15 -27.59 5.66 -0.43
C GLY A 15 -28.42 6.94 -0.25
N HIS A 16 -27.85 8.00 0.34
CA HIS A 16 -28.45 9.32 0.46
C HIS A 16 -27.94 10.30 -0.60
N ASN A 17 -27.19 9.82 -1.59
CA ASN A 17 -26.57 10.60 -2.64
C ASN A 17 -25.55 11.65 -2.12
N ARG A 18 -25.00 11.43 -0.92
CA ARG A 18 -23.86 12.22 -0.41
C ARG A 18 -22.58 11.76 -1.09
N GLU A 19 -21.68 12.68 -1.37
CA GLU A 19 -20.32 12.36 -1.83
C GLU A 19 -19.53 11.71 -0.69
N VAL A 20 -18.95 10.54 -0.92
CA VAL A 20 -18.13 9.81 0.05
C VAL A 20 -16.66 9.94 -0.29
N THR A 21 -15.84 10.34 0.70
CA THR A 21 -14.38 10.28 0.61
C THR A 21 -13.89 8.97 1.22
N LEU A 22 -13.13 8.18 0.45
CA LEU A 22 -12.50 6.97 0.97
C LEU A 22 -11.22 7.37 1.70
N HIS A 23 -11.27 7.44 3.02
CA HIS A 23 -10.10 7.61 3.87
C HIS A 23 -9.74 6.24 4.42
N GLY A 24 -8.78 5.59 3.75
CA GLY A 24 -8.50 4.19 3.99
C GLY A 24 -7.08 3.86 4.38
N ILE A 25 -6.89 2.56 4.62
CA ILE A 25 -5.61 1.95 5.00
C ILE A 25 -5.49 0.54 4.43
N ASN A 26 -4.27 0.13 4.16
CA ASN A 26 -3.92 -1.23 3.74
C ASN A 26 -3.91 -2.20 4.93
N VAL A 27 -4.71 -3.26 4.86
CA VAL A 27 -4.83 -4.28 5.92
C VAL A 27 -4.66 -5.67 5.31
N ALA A 28 -3.59 -6.40 5.61
CA ALA A 28 -2.42 -5.95 6.36
C ALA A 28 -1.14 -6.42 5.69
N GLY A 29 -0.04 -5.70 5.92
CA GLY A 29 1.24 -6.00 5.28
C GLY A 29 1.82 -7.37 5.68
N ASP A 30 1.40 -7.94 6.81
CA ASP A 30 1.76 -9.29 7.23
C ASP A 30 0.92 -10.41 6.58
N ALA A 31 -0.10 -10.07 5.78
CA ALA A 31 -0.74 -11.02 4.88
C ALA A 31 0.16 -11.44 3.71
N LYS A 32 1.35 -10.83 3.57
CA LYS A 32 2.36 -11.17 2.56
C LYS A 32 3.09 -12.50 2.81
N TYR A 33 3.00 -13.06 4.01
CA TYR A 33 3.66 -14.31 4.40
C TYR A 33 2.79 -15.19 5.30
N PRO A 34 2.97 -16.52 5.26
CA PRO A 34 2.14 -17.44 6.03
C PRO A 34 2.33 -17.25 7.54
N LEU A 35 1.31 -17.64 8.30
CA LEU A 35 1.34 -17.62 9.76
C LEU A 35 1.85 -18.94 10.33
N ASN A 36 1.55 -20.07 9.67
CA ASN A 36 1.92 -21.40 10.13
C ASN A 36 2.59 -22.20 9.00
N PRO A 37 3.87 -22.59 9.15
CA PRO A 37 4.81 -22.04 10.12
C PRO A 37 4.97 -20.52 9.95
N ASP A 38 5.40 -19.81 10.99
CA ASP A 38 5.70 -18.39 10.88
C ASP A 38 6.89 -18.20 9.95
N GLN A 39 6.64 -17.57 8.81
CA GLN A 39 7.60 -17.45 7.72
C GLN A 39 7.87 -15.98 7.35
N CYS A 40 8.01 -15.13 8.38
CA CYS A 40 8.60 -13.80 8.24
C CYS A 40 9.88 -13.85 7.37
N SER A 41 10.22 -12.77 6.69
CA SER A 41 11.30 -12.75 5.69
C SER A 41 12.71 -13.06 6.24
N HIS A 42 12.89 -12.97 7.56
CA HIS A 42 14.15 -13.29 8.24
C HIS A 42 14.24 -14.73 8.76
N ILE A 43 13.18 -15.54 8.60
CA ILE A 43 13.11 -16.93 9.06
C ILE A 43 13.50 -17.89 7.92
N LYS A 44 14.56 -18.67 8.13
CA LYS A 44 15.10 -19.61 7.13
C LYS A 44 14.45 -20.99 7.18
N ASP A 45 14.10 -21.42 8.38
CA ASP A 45 13.63 -22.78 8.65
C ASP A 45 12.38 -23.05 7.84
N LYS A 46 12.36 -24.18 7.13
CA LYS A 46 11.24 -24.62 6.29
C LYS A 46 10.82 -23.66 5.16
N PHE A 47 11.62 -22.65 4.83
CA PHE A 47 11.24 -21.64 3.83
C PHE A 47 10.77 -22.25 2.49
N PHE A 48 11.45 -23.31 2.02
CA PHE A 48 11.14 -24.04 0.78
C PHE A 48 10.05 -25.14 0.91
N GLU A 49 9.46 -25.33 2.08
CA GLU A 49 8.28 -26.19 2.31
C GLU A 49 6.98 -25.42 1.97
N GLY A 50 6.97 -24.65 0.87
CA GLY A 50 5.89 -23.71 0.54
C GLY A 50 4.55 -24.33 0.16
N ASP A 51 4.47 -25.66 0.02
CA ASP A 51 3.22 -26.36 -0.26
C ASP A 51 2.46 -26.73 1.03
N ASP A 52 3.12 -26.65 2.19
CA ASP A 52 2.59 -27.01 3.52
C ASP A 52 2.65 -25.78 4.44
N VAL A 53 1.92 -24.74 4.05
CA VAL A 53 1.82 -23.48 4.77
C VAL A 53 0.36 -23.08 4.94
N SER A 54 0.05 -22.32 5.97
CA SER A 54 -1.29 -21.78 6.20
C SER A 54 -1.21 -20.28 6.45
N PHE A 55 -2.02 -19.54 5.69
CA PHE A 55 -2.26 -18.13 5.90
C PHE A 55 -3.46 -17.89 6.83
N THR A 56 -4.20 -18.93 7.21
CA THR A 56 -5.34 -18.84 8.14
C THR A 56 -4.91 -18.16 9.43
N GLY A 57 -5.63 -17.11 9.83
CA GLY A 57 -5.23 -16.20 10.90
C GLY A 57 -4.62 -14.89 10.41
N ARG A 58 -4.39 -14.68 9.10
CA ARG A 58 -4.07 -13.38 8.50
C ARG A 58 -5.35 -12.67 8.02
N PRO A 59 -5.45 -11.33 8.07
CA PRO A 59 -4.45 -10.38 8.58
C PRO A 59 -4.26 -10.43 10.11
N PHE A 60 -5.23 -10.97 10.84
CA PHE A 60 -5.14 -11.23 12.29
C PHE A 60 -6.18 -12.27 12.70
N SER A 61 -6.07 -12.79 13.92
CA SER A 61 -7.04 -13.72 14.50
C SER A 61 -8.43 -13.08 14.63
N LEU A 62 -9.47 -13.91 14.67
CA LEU A 62 -10.84 -13.41 14.87
C LEU A 62 -11.01 -12.80 16.27
N GLU A 63 -10.27 -13.29 17.27
CA GLU A 63 -10.29 -12.72 18.62
C GLU A 63 -9.69 -11.30 18.66
N GLU A 64 -8.60 -11.07 17.94
CA GLU A 64 -7.89 -9.77 17.92
C GLU A 64 -8.49 -8.77 16.92
N ALA A 65 -9.29 -9.23 15.97
CA ALA A 65 -9.90 -8.40 14.93
C ALA A 65 -10.64 -7.18 15.49
N HIS A 66 -11.37 -7.34 16.59
CA HIS A 66 -12.08 -6.24 17.25
C HIS A 66 -11.13 -5.15 17.74
N THR A 67 -9.97 -5.52 18.28
CA THR A 67 -8.95 -4.57 18.76
C THR A 67 -8.37 -3.77 17.61
N HIS A 68 -8.08 -4.41 16.47
CA HIS A 68 -7.53 -3.73 15.31
C HIS A 68 -8.55 -2.85 14.61
N PHE A 69 -9.78 -3.32 14.43
CA PHE A 69 -10.85 -2.52 13.83
C PHE A 69 -11.27 -1.33 14.70
N ASP A 70 -11.35 -1.49 16.02
CA ASP A 70 -11.57 -0.38 16.95
C ASP A 70 -10.52 0.71 16.78
N ARG A 71 -9.23 0.33 16.78
CA ARG A 71 -8.11 1.25 16.57
C ARG A 71 -8.23 2.01 15.25
N LEU A 72 -8.45 1.30 14.15
CA LEU A 72 -8.58 1.92 12.83
C LEU A 72 -9.77 2.88 12.74
N LYS A 73 -10.91 2.53 13.37
CA LYS A 73 -12.05 3.46 13.47
C LYS A 73 -11.70 4.69 14.29
N ARG A 74 -11.08 4.54 15.46
CA ARG A 74 -10.66 5.69 16.30
C ARG A 74 -9.70 6.63 15.56
N TRP A 75 -8.89 6.10 14.65
CA TRP A 75 -8.00 6.89 13.80
C TRP A 75 -8.68 7.57 12.60
N GLY A 76 -9.96 7.29 12.37
CA GLY A 76 -10.75 7.96 11.33
C GLY A 76 -10.86 7.21 10.02
N TYR A 77 -10.24 6.03 9.89
CA TYR A 77 -10.34 5.24 8.67
C TYR A 77 -11.77 4.72 8.49
N ASN A 78 -12.28 4.83 7.27
CA ASN A 78 -13.58 4.29 6.86
C ASN A 78 -13.45 3.23 5.76
N THR A 79 -12.26 3.05 5.20
CA THR A 79 -12.01 2.15 4.07
C THR A 79 -10.80 1.24 4.34
N ILE A 80 -10.88 -0.01 3.91
CA ILE A 80 -9.80 -0.99 3.98
C ILE A 80 -9.50 -1.50 2.58
N ARG A 81 -8.23 -1.39 2.18
CA ARG A 81 -7.67 -2.20 1.10
C ARG A 81 -7.25 -3.53 1.70
N TYR A 82 -8.02 -4.59 1.43
CA TYR A 82 -7.82 -5.90 2.03
C TYR A 82 -6.81 -6.70 1.22
N ILE A 83 -5.60 -6.81 1.76
CA ILE A 83 -4.47 -7.49 1.13
C ILE A 83 -4.63 -9.00 1.28
N TYR A 84 -4.52 -9.70 0.16
CA TYR A 84 -4.29 -11.14 0.14
C TYR A 84 -3.36 -11.52 -0.99
N THR A 85 -2.64 -12.63 -0.86
CA THR A 85 -1.75 -13.14 -1.89
C THR A 85 -2.42 -14.28 -2.64
N TRP A 86 -1.99 -14.52 -3.89
CA TRP A 86 -2.39 -15.72 -4.61
C TRP A 86 -1.95 -17.00 -3.86
N GLU A 87 -0.78 -16.96 -3.21
CA GLU A 87 -0.27 -18.04 -2.35
C GLU A 87 -1.24 -18.38 -1.22
N ALA A 88 -1.85 -17.38 -0.57
CA ALA A 88 -2.83 -17.64 0.50
C ALA A 88 -4.03 -18.47 0.03
N ILE A 89 -4.38 -18.41 -1.26
CA ILE A 89 -5.50 -19.15 -1.85
C ILE A 89 -5.07 -20.50 -2.38
N GLU A 90 -3.89 -20.61 -3.02
CA GLU A 90 -3.53 -21.76 -3.87
C GLU A 90 -2.08 -22.24 -3.63
N HIS A 91 -1.60 -22.23 -2.38
CA HIS A 91 -0.24 -22.65 -2.01
C HIS A 91 0.06 -24.12 -2.34
N ALA A 92 -0.88 -25.03 -2.10
CA ALA A 92 -0.68 -26.49 -2.20
C ALA A 92 -0.52 -27.02 -3.65
N GLY A 93 -0.77 -26.18 -4.65
CA GLY A 93 -0.65 -26.51 -6.07
C GLY A 93 -1.83 -26.04 -6.92
N PRO A 94 -1.69 -26.14 -8.26
CA PRO A 94 -2.71 -25.68 -9.20
C PRO A 94 -4.06 -26.39 -8.97
N GLY A 95 -5.12 -25.60 -8.85
CA GLY A 95 -6.50 -26.00 -8.60
C GLY A 95 -6.80 -26.42 -7.16
N LYS A 96 -5.85 -26.31 -6.22
CA LYS A 96 -6.03 -26.71 -4.82
C LYS A 96 -6.20 -25.48 -3.93
N TYR A 97 -7.45 -25.14 -3.66
CA TYR A 97 -7.80 -23.92 -2.92
C TYR A 97 -7.86 -24.16 -1.41
N ASP A 98 -7.33 -23.22 -0.63
CA ASP A 98 -7.37 -23.21 0.84
C ASP A 98 -8.73 -22.66 1.33
N GLU A 99 -9.69 -23.56 1.54
CA GLU A 99 -11.03 -23.22 2.02
C GLU A 99 -11.03 -22.70 3.47
N ASP A 100 -10.06 -23.12 4.30
CA ASP A 100 -9.97 -22.67 5.69
C ASP A 100 -9.56 -21.19 5.73
N TRP A 101 -8.60 -20.78 4.90
CA TRP A 101 -8.22 -19.39 4.76
C TRP A 101 -9.35 -18.53 4.15
N ILE A 102 -10.05 -19.05 3.14
CA ILE A 102 -11.21 -18.35 2.55
C ILE A 102 -12.29 -18.12 3.62
N GLN A 103 -12.59 -19.13 4.43
CA GLN A 103 -13.58 -19.04 5.49
C GLN A 103 -13.16 -18.06 6.59
N HIS A 104 -11.87 -18.02 6.95
CA HIS A 104 -11.32 -17.02 7.85
C HIS A 104 -11.50 -15.60 7.31
N THR A 105 -11.16 -15.38 6.04
CA THR A 105 -11.34 -14.08 5.36
C THR A 105 -12.80 -13.62 5.38
N ILE A 106 -13.75 -14.51 5.06
CA ILE A 106 -15.19 -14.19 5.15
C ILE A 106 -15.58 -13.73 6.56
N ASN A 107 -15.06 -14.39 7.61
CA ASN A 107 -15.35 -14.03 8.99
C ASN A 107 -14.74 -12.68 9.38
N VAL A 108 -13.52 -12.38 8.93
CA VAL A 108 -12.89 -11.06 9.12
C VAL A 108 -13.69 -9.96 8.40
N LEU A 109 -14.15 -10.19 7.17
CA LEU A 109 -14.98 -9.25 6.42
C LEU A 109 -16.31 -8.97 7.14
N ARG A 110 -16.95 -10.00 7.73
CA ARG A 110 -18.15 -9.81 8.58
C ARG A 110 -17.88 -8.96 9.82
N LEU A 111 -16.69 -9.07 10.40
CA LEU A 111 -16.29 -8.21 11.51
C LEU A 111 -16.06 -6.77 11.01
N ALA A 112 -15.35 -6.58 9.91
CA ALA A 112 -15.14 -5.26 9.30
C ALA A 112 -16.48 -4.55 8.99
N LYS A 113 -17.49 -5.31 8.53
CA LYS A 113 -18.86 -4.84 8.30
C LYS A 113 -19.48 -4.23 9.55
N LYS A 114 -19.34 -4.87 10.72
CA LYS A 114 -19.90 -4.36 11.99
C LYS A 114 -19.31 -3.01 12.39
N TYR A 115 -18.05 -2.77 12.03
CA TYR A 115 -17.38 -1.47 12.26
C TYR A 115 -17.68 -0.42 11.18
N GLY A 116 -18.43 -0.77 10.15
CA GLY A 116 -18.83 0.18 9.10
C GLY A 116 -17.70 0.53 8.13
N PHE A 117 -16.80 -0.42 7.83
CA PHE A 117 -15.74 -0.23 6.83
C PHE A 117 -16.24 -0.53 5.42
N TYR A 118 -15.86 0.30 4.46
CA TYR A 118 -15.84 -0.12 3.06
C TYR A 118 -14.59 -0.95 2.81
N VAL A 119 -14.71 -2.08 2.11
CA VAL A 119 -13.58 -2.97 1.81
C VAL A 119 -13.49 -3.18 0.31
N PHE A 120 -12.31 -3.01 -0.27
CA PHE A 120 -12.02 -3.54 -1.60
C PHE A 120 -10.88 -4.56 -1.53
N MET A 121 -11.02 -5.61 -2.34
CA MET A 121 -10.16 -6.79 -2.32
C MET A 121 -8.94 -6.55 -3.22
N ASP A 122 -7.73 -6.75 -2.68
CA ASP A 122 -6.45 -6.55 -3.39
C ASP A 122 -5.67 -7.87 -3.54
N PRO A 123 -5.62 -8.45 -4.76
CA PRO A 123 -4.69 -9.53 -5.08
C PRO A 123 -3.26 -8.99 -5.16
N HIS A 124 -2.60 -9.03 -4.01
CA HIS A 124 -1.34 -8.38 -3.75
C HIS A 124 -0.14 -9.22 -4.22
N GLN A 125 0.86 -8.56 -4.77
CA GLN A 125 2.15 -9.13 -5.10
C GLN A 125 3.24 -8.05 -5.05
N ASP A 126 4.46 -8.47 -4.73
CA ASP A 126 5.68 -7.70 -4.97
C ASP A 126 6.70 -8.64 -5.59
N VAL A 127 7.38 -8.21 -6.66
CA VAL A 127 8.41 -9.01 -7.36
C VAL A 127 7.99 -10.48 -7.54
N TRP A 128 6.72 -10.72 -7.88
CA TRP A 128 6.08 -12.01 -8.09
C TRP A 128 5.78 -12.87 -6.86
N SER A 129 6.76 -13.18 -6.00
CA SER A 129 6.63 -14.22 -4.96
C SER A 129 7.65 -14.04 -3.82
N ARG A 130 7.38 -14.62 -2.64
CA ARG A 130 8.36 -14.69 -1.53
C ARG A 130 9.63 -15.42 -1.88
N PHE A 131 9.53 -16.38 -2.78
CA PHE A 131 10.67 -17.11 -3.31
C PHE A 131 11.48 -16.32 -4.34
N THR A 132 10.99 -15.16 -4.79
CA THR A 132 11.71 -14.18 -5.62
C THR A 132 11.97 -12.88 -4.85
N GLY A 133 11.85 -12.90 -3.52
CA GLY A 133 12.21 -11.81 -2.61
C GLY A 133 11.10 -10.80 -2.33
N GLY A 134 9.86 -11.07 -2.73
CA GLY A 134 8.68 -10.23 -2.43
C GLY A 134 7.49 -11.07 -2.03
N SER A 135 6.28 -10.84 -2.55
CA SER A 135 5.06 -11.55 -2.13
C SER A 135 4.17 -11.87 -3.34
N GLY A 136 3.15 -12.71 -3.15
CA GLY A 136 2.07 -12.87 -4.12
C GLY A 136 1.86 -14.30 -4.58
N ALA A 137 2.56 -14.72 -5.62
CA ALA A 137 2.35 -16.01 -6.28
C ALA A 137 2.93 -17.20 -5.48
N PRO A 138 2.24 -18.36 -5.46
CA PRO A 138 2.72 -19.57 -4.79
C PRO A 138 3.94 -20.18 -5.49
N MET A 139 4.70 -20.98 -4.73
CA MET A 139 5.96 -21.57 -5.17
C MET A 139 5.85 -22.37 -6.46
N TRP A 140 4.74 -23.09 -6.66
CA TRP A 140 4.52 -23.93 -7.84
C TRP A 140 4.57 -23.13 -9.14
N THR A 141 4.28 -21.83 -9.12
CA THR A 141 4.36 -20.96 -10.32
C THR A 141 5.81 -20.81 -10.82
N ILE A 142 6.78 -20.85 -9.91
CA ILE A 142 8.21 -20.77 -10.24
C ILE A 142 8.67 -22.08 -10.88
N TYR A 143 8.25 -23.21 -10.31
CA TYR A 143 8.48 -24.54 -10.89
C TYR A 143 7.79 -24.71 -12.25
N ALA A 144 6.57 -24.19 -12.41
CA ALA A 144 5.86 -24.15 -13.69
C ALA A 144 6.67 -23.40 -14.76
N CYS A 145 7.31 -22.29 -14.39
CA CYS A 145 8.22 -21.52 -15.26
C CYS A 145 9.58 -22.20 -15.52
N GLY A 146 9.83 -23.37 -14.94
CA GLY A 146 11.08 -24.12 -15.13
C GLY A 146 12.25 -23.61 -14.27
N LEU A 147 11.99 -22.79 -13.25
CA LEU A 147 13.01 -22.19 -12.39
C LEU A 147 13.16 -22.94 -11.06
N ASN A 148 14.37 -22.93 -10.51
CA ASN A 148 14.72 -23.54 -9.23
C ASN A 148 15.00 -22.45 -8.17
N PRO A 149 14.06 -22.16 -7.26
CA PRO A 149 14.22 -21.08 -6.29
C PRO A 149 15.37 -21.30 -5.29
N GLN A 150 15.82 -22.56 -5.09
CA GLN A 150 16.94 -22.87 -4.19
C GLN A 150 18.29 -22.38 -4.74
N ALA A 151 18.41 -22.23 -6.06
CA ALA A 151 19.64 -21.79 -6.72
C ALA A 151 19.72 -20.26 -6.89
N PHE A 152 18.68 -19.51 -6.50
CA PHE A 152 18.60 -18.07 -6.80
C PHE A 152 19.66 -17.23 -6.11
N LEU A 153 20.08 -17.59 -4.89
CA LEU A 153 21.15 -16.88 -4.20
C LEU A 153 22.49 -17.04 -4.94
N ALA A 154 22.86 -18.26 -5.30
CA ALA A 154 24.13 -18.57 -5.98
C ALA A 154 24.20 -17.94 -7.37
N THR A 155 23.10 -18.00 -8.12
CA THR A 155 22.99 -17.46 -9.49
C THR A 155 22.68 -15.96 -9.53
N GLN A 156 22.35 -15.38 -8.37
CA GLN A 156 21.75 -14.06 -8.22
C GLN A 156 20.51 -13.84 -9.09
N ALA A 157 19.74 -14.91 -9.39
CA ALA A 157 18.49 -14.81 -10.12
C ALA A 157 17.39 -14.08 -9.32
N ALA A 158 17.51 -14.06 -7.99
CA ALA A 158 16.79 -13.18 -7.07
C ALA A 158 17.55 -13.07 -5.75
N PHE A 159 17.43 -11.92 -5.08
CA PHE A 159 17.89 -11.74 -3.71
C PHE A 159 16.74 -11.89 -2.73
N VAL A 160 16.84 -12.88 -1.84
CA VAL A 160 15.76 -13.26 -0.92
C VAL A 160 16.31 -13.28 0.50
N GLN A 161 15.72 -12.49 1.41
CA GLN A 161 16.20 -12.36 2.78
C GLN A 161 16.25 -13.70 3.52
N ASN A 162 15.25 -14.58 3.33
CA ASN A 162 15.19 -15.91 3.94
C ASN A 162 16.39 -16.80 3.57
N THR A 163 17.01 -16.56 2.42
CA THR A 163 18.17 -17.31 1.94
C THR A 163 19.49 -16.60 2.23
N TRP A 164 19.46 -15.32 2.59
CA TRP A 164 20.66 -14.51 2.79
C TRP A 164 21.51 -15.08 3.94
N PRO A 165 22.86 -15.12 3.84
CA PRO A 165 23.72 -15.75 4.84
C PRO A 165 23.43 -15.28 6.27
N ASN A 166 23.30 -13.97 6.49
CA ASN A 166 22.82 -13.38 7.73
C ASN A 166 21.58 -12.48 7.46
N PRO A 167 20.34 -12.93 7.70
CA PRO A 167 19.14 -12.16 7.38
C PRO A 167 19.08 -10.76 8.00
N ALA A 168 19.73 -10.53 9.14
CA ALA A 168 19.81 -9.22 9.79
C ALA A 168 20.68 -8.20 9.01
N GLU A 169 21.58 -8.69 8.16
CA GLU A 169 22.46 -7.89 7.30
C GLU A 169 21.95 -7.79 5.86
N PHE A 170 20.72 -8.23 5.60
CA PHE A 170 20.12 -8.14 4.27
C PHE A 170 20.06 -6.65 3.82
N PRO A 171 20.65 -6.30 2.65
CA PRO A 171 20.76 -4.90 2.28
C PRO A 171 19.41 -4.22 2.07
N LYS A 172 19.19 -3.09 2.77
CA LYS A 172 17.96 -2.29 2.68
C LYS A 172 17.54 -2.02 1.23
N MET A 173 16.26 -2.21 0.88
CA MET A 173 15.70 -1.95 -0.46
C MET A 173 16.32 -2.74 -1.63
N VAL A 174 17.24 -3.69 -1.40
CA VAL A 174 17.85 -4.45 -2.51
C VAL A 174 16.84 -5.41 -3.15
N TRP A 175 15.84 -5.86 -2.38
CA TRP A 175 14.79 -6.77 -2.83
C TRP A 175 14.03 -6.22 -4.06
N ALA A 176 13.79 -4.90 -4.12
CA ALA A 176 13.08 -4.29 -5.24
C ALA A 176 13.87 -4.35 -6.55
N THR A 177 15.19 -4.58 -6.51
CA THR A 177 16.00 -4.84 -7.71
C THR A 177 15.67 -6.18 -8.36
N ASN A 178 14.95 -7.08 -7.68
CA ASN A 178 14.57 -8.38 -8.24
C ASN A 178 13.67 -8.23 -9.48
N TYR A 179 12.91 -7.14 -9.65
CA TYR A 179 12.21 -6.82 -10.91
C TYR A 179 13.13 -6.79 -12.14
N GLN A 180 14.44 -6.65 -11.95
CA GLN A 180 15.46 -6.57 -13.00
C GLN A 180 16.37 -7.80 -13.05
N ARG A 181 16.05 -8.85 -12.27
CA ARG A 181 16.80 -10.10 -12.23
C ARG A 181 16.06 -11.21 -12.97
N LEU A 182 16.82 -12.25 -13.32
CA LEU A 182 16.39 -13.33 -14.19
C LEU A 182 15.02 -13.91 -13.80
N ALA A 183 14.80 -14.22 -12.52
CA ALA A 183 13.60 -14.92 -12.09
C ALA A 183 12.34 -14.07 -12.33
N CYS A 184 12.28 -12.87 -11.76
CA CYS A 184 11.11 -12.00 -11.88
C CYS A 184 10.89 -11.55 -13.34
N GLN A 185 11.96 -11.15 -14.04
CA GLN A 185 11.85 -10.73 -15.44
C GLN A 185 11.31 -11.84 -16.34
N THR A 186 11.80 -13.08 -16.14
CA THR A 186 11.32 -14.23 -16.89
C THR A 186 9.86 -14.47 -16.60
N ILE A 187 9.48 -14.63 -15.32
CA ILE A 187 8.13 -15.03 -14.94
C ILE A 187 7.09 -13.98 -15.37
N LEU A 188 7.35 -12.69 -15.18
CA LEU A 188 6.44 -11.63 -15.61
C LEU A 188 6.29 -11.58 -17.14
N THR A 189 7.36 -11.86 -17.88
CA THR A 189 7.29 -11.97 -19.35
C THR A 189 6.42 -13.15 -19.77
N LEU A 190 6.56 -14.30 -19.09
CA LEU A 190 5.73 -15.48 -19.35
C LEU A 190 4.26 -15.20 -18.99
N PHE A 191 4.00 -14.52 -17.88
CA PHE A 191 2.66 -14.19 -17.41
C PHE A 191 1.93 -13.24 -18.36
N PHE A 192 2.57 -12.17 -18.86
CA PHE A 192 1.89 -11.18 -19.71
C PHE A 192 2.01 -11.44 -21.21
N ALA A 193 3.09 -12.09 -21.67
CA ALA A 193 3.38 -12.24 -23.10
C ALA A 193 4.06 -13.59 -23.45
N GLY A 194 3.80 -14.65 -22.67
CA GLY A 194 4.35 -15.98 -22.92
C GLY A 194 4.00 -16.55 -24.30
N LYS A 195 2.81 -16.25 -24.83
CA LYS A 195 2.41 -16.69 -26.19
C LYS A 195 3.26 -16.09 -27.30
N GLU A 196 3.64 -14.82 -27.13
CA GLU A 196 4.44 -14.08 -28.11
C GLU A 196 5.91 -14.48 -28.03
N PHE A 197 6.47 -14.44 -26.82
CA PHE A 197 7.93 -14.52 -26.63
C PHE A 197 8.43 -15.90 -26.20
N ALA A 198 7.56 -16.76 -25.68
CA ALA A 198 7.91 -18.10 -25.23
C ALA A 198 6.93 -19.18 -25.74
N PRO A 199 6.68 -19.30 -27.07
CA PRO A 199 5.73 -20.25 -27.62
C PRO A 199 6.02 -21.72 -27.29
N LYS A 200 7.28 -22.08 -26.98
CA LYS A 200 7.64 -23.44 -26.54
C LYS A 200 7.24 -23.72 -25.09
N ALA A 201 6.98 -22.69 -24.28
CA ALA A 201 6.63 -22.86 -22.88
C ALA A 201 5.17 -23.31 -22.76
N VAL A 202 4.96 -24.63 -22.80
CA VAL A 202 3.63 -25.27 -22.77
C VAL A 202 3.53 -26.27 -21.62
N LEU A 203 2.46 -26.16 -20.83
CA LEU A 203 2.05 -27.07 -19.77
C LEU A 203 0.62 -27.55 -20.05
N ASP A 204 0.38 -28.85 -19.97
CA ASP A 204 -0.94 -29.47 -20.20
C ASP A 204 -1.59 -29.06 -21.53
N GLY A 205 -0.77 -28.87 -22.57
CA GLY A 205 -1.22 -28.43 -23.89
C GLY A 205 -1.61 -26.94 -23.97
N MET A 206 -1.41 -26.17 -22.90
CA MET A 206 -1.65 -24.73 -22.82
C MET A 206 -0.34 -23.96 -22.75
N ASN A 207 -0.25 -22.80 -23.41
CA ASN A 207 0.90 -21.92 -23.20
C ASN A 207 0.95 -21.44 -21.74
N ILE A 208 2.16 -21.30 -21.19
CA ILE A 208 2.40 -20.89 -19.81
C ILE A 208 1.69 -19.60 -19.43
N GLN A 209 1.50 -18.67 -20.37
CA GLN A 209 0.72 -17.46 -20.17
C GLN A 209 -0.73 -17.79 -19.76
N ASP A 210 -1.42 -18.58 -20.56
CA ASP A 210 -2.81 -18.94 -20.32
C ASP A 210 -2.95 -19.86 -19.11
N TYR A 211 -1.96 -20.72 -18.85
CA TYR A 211 -1.88 -21.55 -17.66
C TYR A 211 -1.82 -20.69 -16.39
N LEU A 212 -0.82 -19.80 -16.27
CA LEU A 212 -0.66 -18.96 -15.07
C LEU A 212 -1.80 -17.95 -14.90
N GLN A 213 -2.22 -17.28 -15.98
CA GLN A 213 -3.36 -16.36 -15.90
C GLN A 213 -4.65 -17.11 -15.53
N GLY A 214 -4.89 -18.28 -16.13
CA GLY A 214 -6.07 -19.09 -15.82
C GLY A 214 -6.16 -19.49 -14.34
N HIS A 215 -5.04 -19.93 -13.75
CA HIS A 215 -4.99 -20.27 -12.32
C HIS A 215 -5.12 -19.05 -11.41
N PHE A 216 -4.43 -17.94 -11.71
CA PHE A 216 -4.59 -16.69 -10.97
C PHE A 216 -6.06 -16.21 -10.98
N LEU A 217 -6.71 -16.23 -12.15
CA LEU A 217 -8.13 -15.91 -12.28
C LEU A 217 -9.01 -16.91 -11.52
N GLY A 218 -8.67 -18.20 -11.55
CA GLY A 218 -9.37 -19.25 -10.81
C GLY A 218 -9.33 -19.05 -9.29
N ALA A 219 -8.16 -18.69 -8.73
CA ALA A 219 -7.98 -18.38 -7.31
C ALA A 219 -8.83 -17.16 -6.88
N ASN A 220 -8.82 -16.09 -7.66
CA ASN A 220 -9.67 -14.92 -7.38
C ASN A 220 -11.16 -15.24 -7.54
N LYS A 221 -11.51 -16.05 -8.54
CA LYS A 221 -12.88 -16.50 -8.80
C LYS A 221 -13.43 -17.32 -7.62
N ILE A 222 -12.65 -18.24 -7.06
CA ILE A 222 -13.13 -19.08 -5.95
C ILE A 222 -13.39 -18.23 -4.71
N LEU A 223 -12.51 -17.28 -4.39
CA LEU A 223 -12.70 -16.35 -3.28
C LEU A 223 -13.97 -15.51 -3.48
N ALA A 224 -14.13 -14.91 -4.67
CA ALA A 224 -15.33 -14.14 -5.01
C ALA A 224 -16.61 -15.00 -4.92
N GLN A 225 -16.57 -16.24 -5.40
CA GLN A 225 -17.70 -17.16 -5.36
C GLN A 225 -18.10 -17.50 -3.92
N ARG A 226 -17.13 -17.73 -3.03
CA ARG A 226 -17.38 -18.01 -1.60
C ARG A 226 -17.91 -16.78 -0.87
N ILE A 227 -17.42 -15.59 -1.19
CA ILE A 227 -17.96 -14.32 -0.69
C ILE A 227 -19.42 -14.14 -1.13
N LYS A 228 -19.77 -14.51 -2.37
CA LYS A 228 -21.16 -14.49 -2.87
C LYS A 228 -22.04 -15.48 -2.11
N GLU A 229 -21.56 -16.71 -1.95
CA GLU A 229 -22.26 -17.80 -1.25
C GLU A 229 -22.52 -17.48 0.23
N ALA A 230 -21.65 -16.68 0.87
CA ALA A 230 -21.87 -16.16 2.22
C ALA A 230 -23.14 -15.29 2.33
N GLY A 231 -23.56 -14.62 1.25
CA GLY A 231 -24.85 -13.95 1.11
C GLY A 231 -25.00 -12.59 1.81
N ASP A 232 -23.99 -12.13 2.56
CA ASP A 232 -24.08 -10.94 3.42
C ASP A 232 -22.93 -9.94 3.27
N LEU A 233 -22.09 -10.06 2.24
CA LEU A 233 -20.86 -9.27 2.08
C LEU A 233 -20.82 -8.38 0.83
N GLU A 234 -21.25 -8.89 -0.33
CA GLU A 234 -21.19 -8.18 -1.61
C GLU A 234 -22.11 -6.96 -1.63
N ASN A 235 -21.64 -5.82 -2.16
CA ASN A 235 -22.37 -4.55 -2.23
C ASN A 235 -22.84 -4.03 -0.86
N ASP A 236 -22.26 -4.56 0.20
CA ASP A 236 -22.36 -4.10 1.57
C ASP A 236 -20.94 -3.75 2.03
N VAL A 237 -20.26 -4.60 2.79
CA VAL A 237 -18.88 -4.34 3.21
C VAL A 237 -17.87 -4.45 2.07
N VAL A 238 -18.03 -5.41 1.14
CA VAL A 238 -17.15 -5.53 -0.04
C VAL A 238 -17.71 -4.67 -1.16
N ILE A 239 -17.05 -3.53 -1.41
CA ILE A 239 -17.47 -2.53 -2.41
C ILE A 239 -16.83 -2.73 -3.78
N GLY A 240 -15.72 -3.46 -3.87
CA GLY A 240 -14.95 -3.54 -5.10
C GLY A 240 -13.76 -4.50 -5.06
N TRP A 241 -13.11 -4.62 -6.22
CA TRP A 241 -11.94 -5.48 -6.44
C TRP A 241 -10.90 -4.71 -7.24
N GLU A 242 -9.66 -4.76 -6.77
CA GLU A 242 -8.49 -4.26 -7.50
C GLU A 242 -7.92 -5.36 -8.41
N SER A 243 -7.29 -4.94 -9.52
CA SER A 243 -6.87 -5.86 -10.59
C SER A 243 -5.70 -6.78 -10.21
N MET A 244 -4.57 -6.17 -9.88
CA MET A 244 -3.31 -6.81 -9.49
C MET A 244 -2.43 -5.69 -8.97
N ASN A 245 -1.82 -5.90 -7.80
CA ASN A 245 -0.88 -4.93 -7.25
C ASN A 245 0.33 -4.73 -8.18
N GLU A 246 0.64 -3.48 -8.52
CA GLU A 246 1.84 -3.03 -9.23
C GLU A 246 2.30 -3.94 -10.41
N PRO A 247 1.46 -4.14 -11.45
CA PRO A 247 1.81 -5.05 -12.55
C PRO A 247 3.11 -4.59 -13.23
N ASN A 248 3.99 -5.54 -13.57
CA ASN A 248 5.30 -5.26 -14.15
C ASN A 248 5.53 -6.06 -15.44
N LYS A 249 6.18 -5.43 -16.42
CA LYS A 249 6.30 -5.94 -17.79
C LYS A 249 7.44 -6.95 -18.02
N GLY A 250 8.30 -7.19 -17.02
CA GLY A 250 9.48 -8.05 -17.19
C GLY A 250 10.39 -7.57 -18.34
N TYR A 251 10.64 -8.43 -19.32
CA TYR A 251 11.44 -8.12 -20.52
C TYR A 251 10.65 -7.41 -21.62
N ILE A 252 9.32 -7.33 -21.53
CA ILE A 252 8.47 -6.84 -22.62
C ILE A 252 8.83 -5.37 -22.95
N GLY A 253 9.18 -5.11 -24.22
CA GLY A 253 9.64 -3.80 -24.70
C GLY A 253 11.12 -3.50 -24.44
N TRP A 254 11.94 -4.48 -24.02
CA TRP A 254 13.39 -4.27 -23.88
C TRP A 254 14.07 -4.07 -25.23
N GLU A 255 14.81 -2.97 -25.35
CA GLU A 255 15.50 -2.57 -26.60
C GLU A 255 16.80 -3.34 -26.86
N ASP A 256 17.60 -3.57 -25.81
CA ASP A 256 18.91 -4.21 -25.93
C ASP A 256 19.25 -4.99 -24.64
N LEU A 257 19.22 -6.31 -24.72
CA LEU A 257 19.51 -7.20 -23.58
C LEU A 257 20.94 -7.10 -23.04
N SER A 258 21.86 -6.49 -23.78
CA SER A 258 23.25 -6.27 -23.34
C SER A 258 23.44 -4.99 -22.52
N ARG A 259 22.38 -4.21 -22.28
CA ARG A 259 22.42 -2.92 -21.59
C ARG A 259 21.25 -2.78 -20.63
N TRP A 260 21.36 -1.86 -19.67
CA TRP A 260 20.21 -1.44 -18.88
C TRP A 260 19.34 -0.48 -19.69
N PRO A 261 18.01 -0.61 -19.64
CA PRO A 261 17.09 0.41 -20.16
C PRO A 261 17.35 1.79 -19.53
N ALA A 262 17.14 2.85 -20.32
CA ALA A 262 17.37 4.22 -19.87
C ALA A 262 16.46 4.64 -18.70
N ASP A 263 15.29 4.02 -18.60
CA ASP A 263 14.29 4.21 -17.55
C ASP A 263 14.49 3.28 -16.33
N GLN A 264 15.52 2.43 -16.32
CA GLN A 264 15.87 1.59 -15.17
C GLN A 264 16.51 2.43 -14.04
N ASN A 265 15.69 3.10 -13.24
CA ASN A 265 16.15 4.08 -12.24
C ASN A 265 16.54 3.46 -10.89
N LEU A 266 16.08 2.25 -10.57
CA LEU A 266 16.46 1.53 -9.36
C LEU A 266 17.66 0.61 -9.66
N LYS A 267 18.84 0.91 -9.13
CA LYS A 267 20.04 0.03 -9.23
C LYS A 267 20.78 0.00 -7.90
N LYS A 268 21.00 -1.19 -7.32
CA LYS A 268 21.66 -1.35 -6.02
C LYS A 268 22.37 -2.70 -5.92
N GLY A 269 23.58 -2.69 -5.36
CA GLY A 269 24.43 -3.88 -5.31
C GLY A 269 24.82 -4.34 -6.72
N PRO A 270 25.25 -5.60 -6.89
CA PRO A 270 25.49 -6.19 -8.21
C PRO A 270 24.25 -6.09 -9.08
N THR A 271 24.34 -5.39 -10.20
CA THR A 271 23.19 -5.11 -11.07
C THR A 271 23.48 -5.68 -12.47
N PRO A 272 22.98 -6.87 -12.82
CA PRO A 272 23.25 -7.45 -14.13
C PRO A 272 22.47 -6.74 -15.23
N THR A 273 22.96 -6.79 -16.47
CA THR A 273 22.11 -6.66 -17.66
C THR A 273 21.25 -7.91 -17.83
N ALA A 274 20.20 -7.85 -18.66
CA ALA A 274 19.36 -9.03 -18.91
C ALA A 274 20.18 -10.22 -19.45
N PHE A 275 21.14 -9.96 -20.34
CA PHE A 275 21.99 -11.03 -20.86
C PHE A 275 22.94 -11.58 -19.78
N GLN A 276 23.54 -10.72 -18.95
CA GLN A 276 24.38 -11.16 -17.84
C GLN A 276 23.58 -12.04 -16.84
N SER A 277 22.32 -11.70 -16.55
CA SER A 277 21.48 -12.51 -15.67
C SER A 277 21.08 -13.85 -16.29
N MET A 278 20.92 -13.93 -17.62
CA MET A 278 20.75 -15.21 -18.33
C MET A 278 22.01 -16.10 -18.24
N LEU A 279 23.20 -15.50 -18.32
CA LEU A 279 24.48 -16.22 -18.18
C LEU A 279 24.68 -16.77 -16.76
N THR A 280 24.53 -15.93 -15.72
CA THR A 280 24.63 -16.41 -14.34
C THR A 280 23.53 -17.42 -14.00
N GLY A 281 22.36 -17.31 -14.64
CA GLY A 281 21.30 -18.30 -14.58
C GLY A 281 21.67 -19.70 -15.09
N LEU A 282 22.65 -19.82 -15.99
CA LEU A 282 23.26 -21.10 -16.41
C LEU A 282 24.62 -21.37 -15.77
N GLY A 283 24.87 -20.78 -14.60
CA GLY A 283 26.04 -21.06 -13.80
C GLY A 283 27.35 -20.46 -14.32
N ARG A 284 27.29 -19.50 -15.25
CA ARG A 284 28.47 -18.81 -15.76
C ARG A 284 28.93 -17.74 -14.78
N ALA A 285 30.25 -17.61 -14.62
CA ALA A 285 30.84 -16.51 -13.88
C ALA A 285 30.81 -15.23 -14.73
N VAL A 286 30.31 -14.13 -14.17
CA VAL A 286 30.12 -12.86 -14.89
C VAL A 286 30.55 -11.69 -14.00
N GLU A 287 31.39 -10.81 -14.52
CA GLU A 287 31.67 -9.53 -13.88
C GLU A 287 30.47 -8.59 -14.06
N GLN A 288 29.90 -8.14 -12.94
CA GLN A 288 28.74 -7.26 -12.90
C GLN A 288 29.10 -5.93 -12.26
N ASP A 289 28.54 -4.84 -12.78
CA ASP A 289 28.69 -3.54 -12.16
C ASP A 289 27.89 -3.48 -10.85
N THR A 290 28.51 -2.92 -9.81
CA THR A 290 27.84 -2.68 -8.53
C THR A 290 27.43 -1.22 -8.41
N PHE A 291 26.26 -0.98 -7.81
CA PHE A 291 25.70 0.36 -7.64
C PHE A 291 25.38 0.65 -6.17
N ASP A 292 25.64 1.89 -5.77
CA ASP A 292 25.16 2.45 -4.50
C ASP A 292 24.27 3.67 -4.77
N PHE A 293 23.54 4.11 -3.75
CA PHE A 293 22.64 5.26 -3.84
C PHE A 293 23.25 6.49 -3.20
N GLY A 294 23.39 7.55 -3.99
CA GLY A 294 23.72 8.89 -3.51
C GLY A 294 22.48 9.80 -3.52
N ASN A 295 22.69 11.07 -3.17
CA ASN A 295 21.63 12.08 -3.17
C ASN A 295 21.03 12.35 -4.56
N LEU A 296 21.75 12.04 -5.65
CA LEU A 296 21.29 12.25 -7.03
C LEU A 296 20.81 10.96 -7.72
N GLY A 297 20.60 9.89 -6.95
CA GLY A 297 20.20 8.59 -7.47
C GLY A 297 21.35 7.56 -7.46
N PRO A 298 21.21 6.44 -8.19
CA PRO A 298 22.21 5.40 -8.21
C PRO A 298 23.48 5.85 -8.94
N TYR A 299 24.64 5.46 -8.41
CA TYR A 299 25.93 5.63 -9.08
C TYR A 299 26.70 4.30 -9.03
N LYS A 300 27.54 4.06 -10.05
CA LYS A 300 28.39 2.88 -10.09
C LYS A 300 29.44 2.97 -8.97
N SER A 301 29.40 2.04 -8.04
CA SER A 301 30.33 1.96 -6.91
C SER A 301 31.53 1.04 -7.18
N GLY A 302 31.43 0.13 -8.14
CA GLY A 302 32.49 -0.81 -8.48
C GLY A 302 32.05 -1.89 -9.48
N SER A 303 32.75 -3.02 -9.43
CA SER A 303 32.35 -4.27 -10.10
C SER A 303 32.62 -5.45 -9.18
N GLU A 304 31.86 -6.53 -9.37
CA GLU A 304 31.99 -7.78 -8.62
C GLU A 304 31.92 -8.97 -9.59
N LEU A 305 32.80 -9.97 -9.42
CA LEU A 305 32.68 -11.24 -10.12
C LEU A 305 31.63 -12.11 -9.43
N VAL A 306 30.47 -12.25 -10.08
CA VAL A 306 29.41 -13.16 -9.63
C VAL A 306 29.68 -14.54 -10.23
N ASP A 307 30.05 -15.50 -9.38
CA ASP A 307 30.34 -16.89 -9.77
C ASP A 307 29.37 -17.86 -9.08
N PRO A 308 28.37 -18.41 -9.81
CA PRO A 308 27.46 -19.40 -9.28
C PRO A 308 28.09 -20.78 -9.04
N LYS A 309 29.35 -21.00 -9.44
CA LYS A 309 30.09 -22.27 -9.25
C LYS A 309 29.39 -23.48 -9.86
N GLY A 310 28.73 -23.29 -10.99
CA GLY A 310 27.99 -24.33 -11.70
C GLY A 310 26.56 -24.54 -11.21
N GLU A 311 26.10 -23.84 -10.18
CA GLU A 311 24.68 -23.81 -9.82
C GLU A 311 23.84 -23.16 -10.94
N ILE A 312 22.66 -23.71 -11.20
CA ILE A 312 21.80 -23.32 -12.32
C ILE A 312 20.42 -22.91 -11.78
N ALA A 313 19.91 -21.77 -12.25
CA ALA A 313 18.64 -21.20 -11.82
C ALA A 313 17.42 -21.89 -12.42
N TRP A 314 17.65 -22.80 -13.39
CA TRP A 314 16.64 -23.62 -14.05
C TRP A 314 16.56 -25.00 -13.40
N LEU A 315 15.38 -25.61 -13.43
CA LEU A 315 15.20 -26.99 -12.95
C LEU A 315 16.08 -27.96 -13.75
N PRO A 316 16.58 -29.04 -13.13
CA PRO A 316 17.41 -30.02 -13.83
C PRO A 316 16.61 -30.77 -14.90
N ALA A 317 17.30 -31.34 -15.89
CA ALA A 317 16.69 -32.01 -17.04
C ALA A 317 15.83 -33.24 -16.65
N ASP A 318 16.13 -33.85 -15.51
CA ASP A 318 15.44 -35.01 -14.94
C ASP A 318 14.46 -34.63 -13.82
N TYR A 319 14.13 -33.34 -13.67
CA TYR A 319 13.16 -32.90 -12.67
C TYR A 319 11.80 -33.57 -12.88
N ASP A 320 11.25 -34.11 -11.80
CA ASP A 320 9.94 -34.77 -11.81
C ASP A 320 8.81 -33.76 -11.56
N ASP A 321 8.09 -33.42 -12.62
CA ASP A 321 6.90 -32.57 -12.56
C ASP A 321 5.71 -33.24 -11.81
N SER A 322 5.82 -34.51 -11.39
CA SER A 322 4.76 -35.21 -10.63
C SER A 322 4.38 -34.55 -9.30
N ARG A 323 5.28 -33.72 -8.73
CA ARG A 323 5.02 -32.91 -7.52
C ARG A 323 3.71 -32.13 -7.63
N TYR A 324 3.43 -31.54 -8.80
CA TYR A 324 2.22 -30.74 -9.04
C TYR A 324 1.34 -31.28 -10.17
N GLY A 325 1.78 -32.33 -10.87
CA GLY A 325 0.93 -33.16 -11.73
C GLY A 325 0.67 -32.61 -13.13
N TRP A 326 1.30 -31.49 -13.53
CA TRP A 326 1.25 -31.00 -14.91
C TRP A 326 2.15 -31.83 -15.83
N LYS A 327 1.88 -31.76 -17.12
CA LYS A 327 2.72 -32.34 -18.18
C LYS A 327 3.35 -31.25 -19.01
N ARG A 328 4.68 -31.19 -18.97
CA ARG A 328 5.45 -30.29 -19.80
C ARG A 328 5.57 -30.80 -21.23
N ASP A 329 5.39 -29.90 -22.19
CA ASP A 329 5.60 -30.26 -23.59
C ASP A 329 7.06 -30.70 -23.81
N PRO A 330 7.31 -31.81 -24.55
CA PRO A 330 8.68 -32.28 -24.81
C PRO A 330 9.58 -31.27 -25.51
N GLY A 331 9.01 -30.26 -26.18
CA GLY A 331 9.73 -29.14 -26.79
C GLY A 331 10.26 -28.11 -25.79
N TRP A 332 9.78 -28.10 -24.55
CA TRP A 332 10.32 -27.30 -23.45
C TRP A 332 11.29 -28.14 -22.60
N LYS A 333 12.57 -27.99 -22.89
CA LYS A 333 13.63 -28.75 -22.22
C LYS A 333 14.00 -28.12 -20.88
N LEU A 334 13.94 -28.89 -19.80
CA LEU A 334 14.52 -28.50 -18.52
C LEU A 334 16.05 -28.67 -18.55
N GLY A 335 16.75 -28.05 -17.61
CA GLY A 335 18.22 -27.97 -17.55
C GLY A 335 18.84 -26.94 -18.51
N GLU A 336 18.02 -26.31 -19.36
CA GLU A 336 18.44 -25.31 -20.35
C GLU A 336 17.74 -23.97 -20.09
N CYS A 337 18.37 -22.86 -20.49
CA CYS A 337 17.73 -21.55 -20.43
C CYS A 337 16.58 -21.46 -21.44
N LEU A 338 15.38 -21.09 -20.98
CA LEU A 338 14.21 -20.95 -21.85
C LEU A 338 14.46 -19.98 -23.01
N TRP A 339 15.17 -18.88 -22.76
CA TRP A 339 15.47 -17.88 -23.79
C TRP A 339 16.50 -18.38 -24.81
N ALA A 340 17.46 -19.21 -24.40
CA ALA A 340 18.36 -19.90 -25.32
C ALA A 340 17.58 -20.86 -26.24
N GLN A 341 16.59 -21.59 -25.71
CA GLN A 341 15.71 -22.45 -26.51
C GLN A 341 14.89 -21.69 -27.57
N HIS A 342 14.69 -20.39 -27.39
CA HIS A 342 14.04 -19.49 -28.36
C HIS A 342 15.03 -18.76 -29.28
N GLY A 343 16.32 -19.10 -29.20
CA GLY A 343 17.37 -18.53 -30.04
C GLY A 343 17.68 -17.07 -29.71
N VAL A 344 17.43 -16.64 -28.47
CA VAL A 344 17.83 -15.31 -27.99
C VAL A 344 19.35 -15.23 -27.87
N TRP A 345 19.98 -16.31 -27.42
CA TRP A 345 21.43 -16.43 -27.27
C TRP A 345 21.90 -17.89 -27.42
N ASP A 346 23.19 -18.08 -27.68
CA ASP A 346 23.83 -19.39 -27.86
C ASP A 346 24.60 -19.81 -26.59
N PRO A 347 24.18 -20.90 -25.91
CA PRO A 347 24.82 -21.36 -24.69
C PRO A 347 26.14 -22.12 -24.88
N GLN A 348 26.52 -22.45 -26.12
CA GLN A 348 27.79 -23.14 -26.39
C GLN A 348 29.00 -22.20 -26.37
N ASN A 349 28.79 -20.93 -26.74
CA ASN A 349 29.83 -19.91 -26.84
C ASN A 349 29.45 -18.59 -26.14
N ASP A 350 28.38 -18.62 -25.33
CA ASP A 350 27.88 -17.50 -24.53
C ASP A 350 27.66 -16.22 -25.37
N LYS A 351 27.06 -16.37 -26.57
CA LYS A 351 26.84 -15.26 -27.51
C LYS A 351 25.38 -14.84 -27.58
N LEU A 352 25.12 -13.56 -27.33
CA LEU A 352 23.81 -12.94 -27.58
C LEU A 352 23.53 -12.88 -29.10
N LEU A 353 22.43 -13.48 -29.54
CA LEU A 353 22.06 -13.59 -30.95
C LEU A 353 20.99 -12.55 -31.35
N LYS A 354 20.02 -12.29 -30.46
CA LYS A 354 18.90 -11.36 -30.69
C LYS A 354 18.77 -10.41 -29.52
N LYS A 355 19.51 -9.30 -29.58
CA LYS A 355 19.56 -8.32 -28.49
C LYS A 355 18.23 -7.58 -28.26
N ASP A 356 17.40 -7.48 -29.28
CA ASP A 356 16.13 -6.75 -29.33
C ASP A 356 14.91 -7.69 -29.36
N TYR A 357 15.08 -8.95 -28.92
CA TYR A 357 14.06 -10.00 -29.02
C TYR A 357 12.68 -9.60 -28.45
N PHE A 358 12.65 -8.78 -27.40
CA PHE A 358 11.42 -8.35 -26.72
C PHE A 358 10.93 -6.95 -27.14
N LEU A 359 11.64 -6.27 -28.05
CA LEU A 359 11.34 -4.90 -28.46
C LEU A 359 10.08 -4.83 -29.33
N ARG A 360 9.80 -5.87 -30.11
CA ARG A 360 8.74 -5.87 -31.12
C ARG A 360 7.82 -7.06 -30.96
N VAL A 361 6.55 -6.87 -31.30
CA VAL A 361 5.61 -7.98 -31.42
C VAL A 361 6.07 -8.89 -32.57
N PRO A 362 6.30 -10.19 -32.34
CA PRO A 362 6.88 -11.08 -33.34
C PRO A 362 6.11 -11.14 -34.66
N VAL A 363 4.77 -11.09 -34.61
CA VAL A 363 3.91 -11.22 -35.80
C VAL A 363 3.74 -9.89 -36.53
N SER A 364 3.43 -8.81 -35.82
CA SER A 364 3.12 -7.51 -36.45
C SER A 364 4.36 -6.64 -36.70
N GLY A 365 5.47 -6.86 -35.97
CA GLY A 365 6.67 -6.03 -36.02
C GLY A 365 6.53 -4.67 -35.32
N GLU A 366 5.40 -4.38 -34.69
CA GLU A 366 5.15 -3.15 -33.93
C GLU A 366 6.10 -3.04 -32.74
N THR A 367 6.65 -1.84 -32.53
CA THR A 367 7.51 -1.56 -31.37
C THR A 367 6.66 -1.47 -30.11
N ILE A 368 7.06 -2.21 -29.07
CA ILE A 368 6.38 -2.26 -27.79
C ILE A 368 6.89 -1.13 -26.90
N THR A 369 6.18 0.00 -26.91
CA THR A 369 6.35 1.07 -25.93
C THR A 369 5.66 0.72 -24.61
N HIS A 370 5.88 1.52 -23.56
CA HIS A 370 5.08 1.41 -22.32
C HIS A 370 3.58 1.55 -22.58
N GLU A 371 3.17 2.53 -23.40
CA GLU A 371 1.76 2.69 -23.79
C GLU A 371 1.24 1.47 -24.57
N TYR A 372 2.05 0.86 -25.44
CA TYR A 372 1.67 -0.38 -26.11
C TYR A 372 1.47 -1.52 -25.12
N TYR A 373 2.40 -1.70 -24.17
CA TYR A 373 2.27 -2.71 -23.13
C TYR A 373 0.99 -2.54 -22.32
N THR A 374 0.74 -1.33 -21.81
CA THR A 374 -0.43 -1.00 -21.01
C THR A 374 -1.72 -1.28 -21.77
N ASN A 375 -1.82 -0.87 -23.04
CA ASN A 375 -3.06 -0.96 -23.83
C ASN A 375 -3.29 -2.32 -24.50
N ASN A 376 -2.28 -3.20 -24.56
CA ASN A 376 -2.40 -4.51 -25.18
C ASN A 376 -2.21 -5.64 -24.16
N PHE A 377 -1.00 -5.83 -23.63
CA PHE A 377 -0.70 -6.97 -22.75
C PHE A 377 -1.40 -6.84 -21.39
N TRP A 378 -1.22 -5.71 -20.72
CA TRP A 378 -1.87 -5.46 -19.42
C TRP A 378 -3.40 -5.38 -19.56
N LEU A 379 -3.90 -4.55 -20.47
CA LEU A 379 -5.35 -4.37 -20.64
C LEU A 379 -6.07 -5.68 -21.03
N ASN A 380 -5.42 -6.60 -21.76
CA ASN A 380 -5.98 -7.93 -22.01
C ASN A 380 -6.13 -8.76 -20.73
N HIS A 381 -5.13 -8.73 -19.85
CA HIS A 381 -5.23 -9.39 -18.55
C HIS A 381 -6.32 -8.74 -17.68
N TYR A 382 -6.36 -7.39 -17.62
CA TYR A 382 -7.37 -6.64 -16.90
C TYR A 382 -8.80 -7.00 -17.34
N ARG A 383 -9.04 -7.11 -18.66
CA ARG A 383 -10.34 -7.55 -19.20
C ARG A 383 -10.73 -8.93 -18.66
N ALA A 384 -9.81 -9.90 -18.72
CA ALA A 384 -10.07 -11.25 -18.22
C ALA A 384 -10.37 -11.27 -16.71
N TYR A 385 -9.63 -10.48 -15.92
CA TYR A 385 -9.88 -10.32 -14.49
C TYR A 385 -11.23 -9.68 -14.20
N ARG A 386 -11.51 -8.52 -14.80
CA ARG A 386 -12.79 -7.81 -14.70
C ARG A 386 -13.95 -8.73 -15.05
N ASP A 387 -13.88 -9.44 -16.16
CA ASP A 387 -14.96 -10.30 -16.64
C ASP A 387 -15.15 -11.52 -15.74
N THR A 388 -14.06 -12.04 -15.13
CA THR A 388 -14.12 -13.11 -14.14
C THR A 388 -14.87 -12.68 -12.88
N ILE A 389 -14.48 -11.53 -12.29
CA ILE A 389 -15.12 -11.00 -11.09
C ILE A 389 -16.57 -10.59 -11.38
N ARG A 390 -16.82 -9.89 -12.50
CA ARG A 390 -18.18 -9.47 -12.88
C ARG A 390 -19.11 -10.59 -13.31
N GLY A 391 -18.56 -11.73 -13.73
CA GLY A 391 -19.35 -12.95 -13.89
C GLY A 391 -20.01 -13.40 -12.58
N ILE A 392 -19.44 -13.02 -11.43
CA ILE A 392 -19.96 -13.29 -10.09
C ILE A 392 -20.72 -12.07 -9.55
N PHE A 393 -20.14 -10.88 -9.68
CA PHE A 393 -20.61 -9.60 -9.14
C PHE A 393 -20.81 -8.55 -10.24
N PRO A 394 -21.93 -8.56 -10.99
CA PRO A 394 -22.08 -7.75 -12.19
C PRO A 394 -21.88 -6.24 -11.99
N ASP A 395 -22.28 -5.75 -10.81
CA ASP A 395 -22.27 -4.32 -10.49
C ASP A 395 -21.05 -3.89 -9.65
N THR A 396 -20.05 -4.75 -9.44
CA THR A 396 -18.91 -4.40 -8.58
C THR A 396 -18.08 -3.24 -9.15
N ILE A 397 -17.55 -2.41 -8.25
CA ILE A 397 -16.56 -1.39 -8.58
C ILE A 397 -15.24 -2.10 -8.88
N MET A 398 -14.59 -1.71 -9.98
CA MET A 398 -13.30 -2.26 -10.40
C MET A 398 -12.20 -1.22 -10.22
N PHE A 399 -11.27 -1.46 -9.30
CA PHE A 399 -10.09 -0.63 -9.13
C PHE A 399 -9.04 -1.07 -10.16
N CYS A 400 -8.82 -0.22 -11.16
CA CYS A 400 -7.90 -0.47 -12.26
C CYS A 400 -6.55 0.17 -11.92
N GLN A 401 -5.60 -0.67 -11.53
CA GLN A 401 -4.22 -0.27 -11.29
C GLN A 401 -3.37 -0.48 -12.55
N SER A 402 -2.60 0.53 -12.95
CA SER A 402 -1.51 0.38 -13.92
C SER A 402 -0.18 0.21 -13.20
N SER A 403 0.88 -0.12 -13.93
CA SER A 403 2.24 -0.07 -13.38
C SER A 403 2.49 1.29 -12.68
N PRO A 404 3.19 1.30 -11.52
CA PRO A 404 3.44 2.53 -10.78
C PRO A 404 4.05 3.63 -11.65
N PHE A 405 3.52 4.85 -11.54
CA PHE A 405 3.92 6.03 -12.31
C PHE A 405 3.79 5.94 -13.84
N GLU A 406 3.37 4.81 -14.41
CA GLU A 406 3.14 4.67 -15.84
C GLU A 406 1.82 5.33 -16.27
N VAL A 407 1.73 5.63 -17.57
CA VAL A 407 0.51 6.19 -18.15
C VAL A 407 -0.61 5.14 -18.04
N PRO A 408 -1.81 5.51 -17.53
CA PRO A 408 -2.95 4.59 -17.46
C PRO A 408 -3.44 4.14 -18.85
N PRO A 409 -4.24 3.07 -18.93
CA PRO A 409 -4.75 2.59 -20.22
C PRO A 409 -5.68 3.63 -20.88
N SER A 410 -5.56 3.75 -22.19
CA SER A 410 -6.35 4.64 -23.06
C SER A 410 -7.70 4.01 -23.39
N ILE A 411 -8.62 3.98 -22.43
CA ILE A 411 -9.92 3.30 -22.56
C ILE A 411 -11.10 4.24 -22.87
N LYS A 412 -10.92 5.56 -22.79
CA LYS A 412 -11.98 6.55 -23.03
C LYS A 412 -12.63 6.38 -24.40
N GLY A 413 -13.95 6.22 -24.44
CA GLY A 413 -14.72 6.04 -25.67
C GLY A 413 -14.46 4.71 -26.40
N THR A 414 -13.73 3.78 -25.79
CA THR A 414 -13.54 2.42 -26.31
C THR A 414 -14.58 1.46 -25.72
N LYS A 415 -14.58 0.19 -26.15
CA LYS A 415 -15.41 -0.86 -25.54
C LYS A 415 -15.08 -1.15 -24.07
N ASP A 416 -13.91 -0.69 -23.61
CA ASP A 416 -13.45 -0.85 -22.22
C ASP A 416 -13.75 0.38 -21.36
N ASP A 417 -14.40 1.42 -21.92
CA ASP A 417 -14.85 2.56 -21.13
C ASP A 417 -16.00 2.13 -20.21
N ASP A 418 -15.68 2.00 -18.93
CA ASP A 418 -16.57 1.49 -17.91
C ASP A 418 -16.80 2.52 -16.80
N PRO A 419 -18.05 2.97 -16.58
CA PRO A 419 -18.37 3.96 -15.56
C PRO A 419 -18.22 3.44 -14.13
N GLN A 420 -18.08 2.12 -13.91
CA GLN A 420 -17.84 1.52 -12.60
C GLN A 420 -16.35 1.21 -12.34
N THR A 421 -15.45 1.74 -13.17
CA THR A 421 -14.01 1.64 -12.96
C THR A 421 -13.48 2.83 -12.15
N VAL A 422 -12.59 2.56 -11.20
CA VAL A 422 -11.81 3.55 -10.44
C VAL A 422 -10.37 3.49 -10.93
N PHE A 423 -9.73 4.64 -11.09
CA PHE A 423 -8.27 4.66 -11.32
C PHE A 423 -7.55 4.52 -9.98
N ALA A 424 -6.68 3.53 -9.87
CA ALA A 424 -6.01 3.13 -8.63
C ALA A 424 -4.48 3.28 -8.72
N PRO A 425 -3.93 4.52 -8.78
CA PRO A 425 -2.48 4.73 -8.80
C PRO A 425 -1.86 4.57 -7.42
N HIS A 426 -0.55 4.34 -7.41
CA HIS A 426 0.29 4.44 -6.22
C HIS A 426 1.13 5.72 -6.27
N PHE A 427 1.55 6.19 -5.10
CA PHE A 427 2.53 7.26 -4.99
C PHE A 427 3.45 7.05 -3.80
N TYR A 428 4.76 7.08 -4.06
CA TYR A 428 5.78 7.18 -3.02
C TYR A 428 6.80 8.26 -3.39
N ASP A 429 7.24 9.04 -2.42
CA ASP A 429 8.43 9.87 -2.58
C ASP A 429 9.68 8.99 -2.64
N GLY A 430 10.15 8.70 -3.86
CA GLY A 430 11.27 7.81 -4.10
C GLY A 430 12.56 8.24 -3.38
N ILE A 431 12.79 9.54 -3.18
CA ILE A 431 13.96 10.03 -2.45
C ILE A 431 13.86 9.62 -0.98
N THR A 432 12.74 9.93 -0.32
CA THR A 432 12.53 9.58 1.10
C THR A 432 12.51 8.06 1.29
N LEU A 433 11.85 7.30 0.40
CA LEU A 433 11.74 5.85 0.51
C LEU A 433 13.11 5.16 0.38
N ILE A 434 13.91 5.53 -0.62
CA ILE A 434 15.21 4.89 -0.87
C ILE A 434 16.26 5.31 0.16
N THR A 435 16.30 6.59 0.53
CA THR A 435 17.31 7.11 1.47
C THR A 435 16.93 6.90 2.93
N LYS A 436 15.64 6.60 3.21
CA LYS A 436 15.05 6.58 4.55
C LYS A 436 15.33 7.87 5.32
N LYS A 437 15.23 9.02 4.64
CA LYS A 437 15.45 10.35 5.21
C LYS A 437 14.47 11.35 4.61
N TRP A 438 13.86 12.17 5.48
CA TRP A 438 13.02 13.28 5.04
C TRP A 438 13.88 14.52 4.76
N ASN A 439 13.96 14.93 3.49
CA ASN A 439 14.70 16.13 3.09
C ASN A 439 13.77 17.36 3.03
N ARG A 440 13.98 18.30 3.97
CA ARG A 440 13.18 19.54 4.08
C ARG A 440 13.61 20.65 3.11
N PHE A 441 14.80 20.52 2.53
CA PHE A 441 15.43 21.59 1.76
C PHE A 441 15.14 21.48 0.28
N TRP A 442 15.11 20.26 -0.27
CA TRP A 442 14.79 20.05 -1.67
C TRP A 442 14.17 18.68 -1.94
N ASN A 443 13.39 18.59 -3.02
CA ASN A 443 12.87 17.36 -3.60
C ASN A 443 12.75 17.54 -5.14
N VAL A 444 12.23 16.56 -5.86
CA VAL A 444 12.17 16.50 -7.33
C VAL A 444 10.77 16.13 -7.80
N ASP A 445 10.32 16.77 -8.88
CA ASP A 445 9.12 16.35 -9.61
C ASP A 445 9.43 15.13 -10.50
N VAL A 446 9.37 13.94 -9.91
CA VAL A 446 9.70 12.66 -10.56
C VAL A 446 8.73 12.38 -11.71
N VAL A 447 7.42 12.58 -11.49
CA VAL A 447 6.40 12.36 -12.53
C VAL A 447 6.64 13.31 -13.72
N GLY A 448 6.98 14.58 -13.45
CA GLY A 448 7.31 15.54 -14.49
C GLY A 448 8.57 15.17 -15.29
N ILE A 449 9.59 14.60 -14.65
CA ILE A 449 10.77 14.05 -15.36
C ILE A 449 10.35 12.87 -16.24
N MET A 450 9.59 11.91 -15.70
CA MET A 450 9.14 10.72 -16.43
C MET A 450 8.27 11.07 -17.65
N ARG A 451 7.55 12.21 -17.60
CA ARG A 451 6.73 12.71 -18.70
C ARG A 451 7.43 13.74 -19.60
N GLY A 452 8.74 13.96 -19.40
CA GLY A 452 9.52 14.88 -20.23
C GLY A 452 9.08 16.36 -20.14
N LYS A 453 8.49 16.78 -19.01
CA LYS A 453 8.01 18.17 -18.82
C LYS A 453 9.14 19.21 -18.79
N TYR A 454 10.37 18.77 -18.59
CA TYR A 454 11.53 19.64 -18.36
C TYR A 454 12.58 19.46 -19.44
N LEU A 455 13.18 20.56 -19.91
CA LEU A 455 14.30 20.54 -20.86
C LEU A 455 15.56 19.86 -20.28
N SER A 456 15.67 19.84 -18.94
CA SER A 456 16.73 19.18 -18.18
C SER A 456 16.20 18.81 -16.79
N PRO A 457 16.60 17.66 -16.20
CA PRO A 457 16.18 17.26 -14.85
C PRO A 457 16.45 18.30 -13.76
N ALA A 458 17.43 19.19 -13.94
CA ALA A 458 17.71 20.27 -12.97
C ALA A 458 16.52 21.21 -12.74
N PHE A 459 15.65 21.40 -13.74
CA PHE A 459 14.45 22.24 -13.60
C PHE A 459 13.31 21.57 -12.83
N ALA A 460 13.41 20.27 -12.57
CA ALA A 460 12.45 19.52 -11.77
C ALA A 460 12.70 19.67 -10.25
N VAL A 461 13.84 20.22 -9.83
CA VAL A 461 14.20 20.42 -8.42
C VAL A 461 13.33 21.50 -7.79
N LYS A 462 12.78 21.21 -6.62
CA LYS A 462 11.94 22.11 -5.82
C LYS A 462 12.65 22.40 -4.51
N ILE A 463 12.80 23.69 -4.18
CA ILE A 463 13.58 24.14 -3.02
C ILE A 463 12.65 24.73 -1.95
N GLY A 464 12.78 24.25 -0.73
CA GLY A 464 12.00 24.65 0.43
C GLY A 464 10.75 23.79 0.62
N GLU A 465 10.39 23.57 1.89
CA GLU A 465 9.30 22.67 2.29
C GLU A 465 7.95 23.00 1.63
N THR A 466 7.60 24.29 1.51
CA THR A 466 6.38 24.71 0.79
C THR A 466 6.41 24.27 -0.68
N ALA A 467 7.55 24.39 -1.37
CA ALA A 467 7.68 23.98 -2.76
C ALA A 467 7.63 22.45 -2.90
N ILE A 468 8.20 21.71 -1.94
CA ILE A 468 8.13 20.24 -1.88
C ILE A 468 6.68 19.77 -1.71
N ARG A 469 5.95 20.33 -0.74
CA ARG A 469 4.54 20.01 -0.50
C ARG A 469 3.66 20.31 -1.71
N ASN A 470 3.85 21.47 -2.34
CA ASN A 470 3.17 21.82 -3.58
C ASN A 470 3.53 20.86 -4.71
N CYS A 471 4.80 20.43 -4.81
CA CYS A 471 5.24 19.45 -5.79
C CYS A 471 4.49 18.12 -5.66
N PHE A 472 4.35 17.60 -4.44
CA PHE A 472 3.61 16.35 -4.22
C PHE A 472 2.15 16.53 -4.63
N ARG A 473 1.48 17.61 -4.19
CA ARG A 473 0.11 17.92 -4.60
C ARG A 473 -0.04 17.96 -6.12
N ASP A 474 0.86 18.67 -6.79
CA ASP A 474 0.79 18.87 -8.24
C ASP A 474 1.08 17.58 -9.02
N GLN A 475 1.94 16.70 -8.49
CA GLN A 475 2.16 15.35 -9.04
C GLN A 475 0.91 14.47 -8.91
N LEU A 476 0.30 14.41 -7.72
CA LEU A 476 -0.92 13.62 -7.50
C LEU A 476 -2.09 14.14 -8.36
N LYS A 477 -2.25 15.47 -8.41
CA LYS A 477 -3.24 16.12 -9.28
C LYS A 477 -3.01 15.78 -10.76
N TYR A 478 -1.76 15.81 -11.20
CA TYR A 478 -1.41 15.49 -12.58
C TYR A 478 -1.74 14.03 -12.93
N LEU A 479 -1.44 13.06 -12.05
CA LEU A 479 -1.78 11.65 -12.27
C LEU A 479 -3.30 11.44 -12.40
N ARG A 480 -4.09 12.12 -11.56
CA ARG A 480 -5.56 12.14 -11.66
C ARG A 480 -6.05 12.72 -12.99
N GLU A 481 -5.50 13.86 -13.40
CA GLU A 481 -5.88 14.54 -14.65
C GLU A 481 -5.48 13.73 -15.89
N GLU A 482 -4.32 13.09 -15.87
CA GLU A 482 -3.87 12.16 -16.92
C GLU A 482 -4.82 10.97 -17.05
N ALA A 483 -5.30 10.42 -15.93
CA ALA A 483 -6.31 9.36 -15.95
C ALA A 483 -7.66 9.85 -16.49
N GLU A 484 -8.11 11.06 -16.16
CA GLU A 484 -9.33 11.62 -16.72
C GLU A 484 -9.22 11.84 -18.24
N GLU A 485 -8.04 12.20 -18.74
CA GLU A 485 -7.76 12.30 -20.18
C GLU A 485 -7.82 10.94 -20.87
N LYS A 486 -7.08 9.95 -20.35
CA LYS A 486 -6.87 8.63 -20.97
C LYS A 486 -8.03 7.67 -20.77
N MET A 487 -8.58 7.64 -19.57
CA MET A 487 -9.63 6.73 -19.17
C MET A 487 -11.01 7.38 -19.32
N GLY A 488 -11.16 8.68 -19.00
CA GLY A 488 -12.45 9.38 -18.93
C GLY A 488 -12.82 9.75 -17.49
N PRO A 489 -13.92 10.49 -17.24
CA PRO A 489 -14.27 10.96 -15.90
C PRO A 489 -14.62 9.79 -14.97
N ARG A 490 -13.76 9.53 -13.98
CA ARG A 490 -13.93 8.47 -12.96
C ARG A 490 -13.22 8.83 -11.67
N PRO A 491 -13.56 8.18 -10.53
CA PRO A 491 -12.85 8.44 -9.28
C PRO A 491 -11.40 8.01 -9.40
N THR A 492 -10.51 8.78 -8.75
CA THR A 492 -9.12 8.38 -8.54
C THR A 492 -8.92 8.14 -7.05
N VAL A 493 -8.42 6.97 -6.69
CA VAL A 493 -8.09 6.60 -5.31
C VAL A 493 -6.63 6.19 -5.28
N PHE A 494 -5.79 6.88 -4.51
CA PHE A 494 -4.40 6.47 -4.33
C PHE A 494 -4.37 5.22 -3.44
N THR A 495 -4.31 4.02 -4.04
CA THR A 495 -4.46 2.76 -3.31
C THR A 495 -3.21 2.40 -2.48
N GLU A 496 -2.09 3.08 -2.73
CA GLU A 496 -0.95 3.12 -1.82
C GLU A 496 -0.26 4.47 -1.82
N ILE A 497 0.06 4.92 -0.60
CA ILE A 497 0.91 6.07 -0.30
C ILE A 497 1.37 6.00 1.15
N GLY A 498 2.65 6.30 1.41
CA GLY A 498 3.21 6.15 2.75
C GLY A 498 4.66 6.62 2.87
N ILE A 499 5.24 6.38 4.05
CA ILE A 499 6.62 6.75 4.40
C ILE A 499 7.30 5.63 5.20
N PRO A 500 8.64 5.54 5.18
CA PRO A 500 9.35 4.70 6.13
C PRO A 500 9.36 5.32 7.54
N TYR A 501 9.24 4.49 8.56
CA TYR A 501 9.31 4.89 9.96
C TYR A 501 10.71 4.71 10.55
N ASP A 502 11.54 3.82 9.98
CA ASP A 502 12.92 3.59 10.41
C ASP A 502 13.92 4.65 9.87
N MET A 503 13.43 5.89 9.67
CA MET A 503 14.22 7.00 9.17
C MET A 503 15.39 7.35 10.10
N ASP A 504 16.41 7.96 9.50
CA ASP A 504 17.56 8.52 10.22
C ASP A 504 18.21 7.47 11.15
N ASP A 505 18.34 6.23 10.66
CA ASP A 505 18.86 5.06 11.39
C ASP A 505 18.13 4.81 12.71
N LYS A 506 16.79 4.78 12.63
CA LYS A 506 15.88 4.49 13.75
C LYS A 506 16.01 5.53 14.88
N TYR A 507 16.27 6.80 14.54
CA TYR A 507 16.46 7.87 15.53
C TYR A 507 15.25 8.02 16.45
N ALA A 508 14.04 7.96 15.90
CA ALA A 508 12.80 8.10 16.65
C ALA A 508 12.61 6.99 17.70
N TYR A 509 13.09 5.77 17.44
CA TYR A 509 12.89 4.62 18.33
C TYR A 509 13.73 4.74 19.61
N LYS A 510 14.84 5.49 19.52
CA LYS A 510 15.75 5.75 20.65
C LYS A 510 15.37 7.00 21.45
N THR A 511 14.62 7.92 20.84
CA THR A 511 14.43 9.28 21.38
C THR A 511 12.98 9.68 21.56
N GLY A 512 12.04 8.92 20.97
CA GLY A 512 10.63 9.28 20.88
C GLY A 512 10.33 10.41 19.90
N ASN A 513 11.35 10.97 19.24
CA ASN A 513 11.20 12.12 18.35
C ASN A 513 10.91 11.68 16.92
N TYR A 514 9.62 11.71 16.55
CA TYR A 514 9.11 11.36 15.23
C TYR A 514 9.02 12.56 14.26
N THR A 515 9.68 13.70 14.52
CA THR A 515 9.49 14.93 13.72
C THR A 515 9.72 14.71 12.21
N SER A 516 10.73 13.92 11.80
CA SER A 516 10.97 13.63 10.38
C SER A 516 9.78 12.90 9.74
N GLN A 517 9.24 11.89 10.44
CA GLN A 517 8.09 11.10 10.02
C GLN A 517 6.81 11.94 10.02
N THR A 518 6.57 12.75 11.07
CA THR A 518 5.42 13.66 11.17
C THR A 518 5.39 14.63 9.99
N LEU A 519 6.52 15.25 9.62
CA LEU A 519 6.57 16.20 8.50
C LEU A 519 6.45 15.52 7.14
N ALA A 520 7.08 14.35 6.96
CA ALA A 520 6.94 13.59 5.73
C ALA A 520 5.50 13.10 5.52
N MET A 521 4.86 12.59 6.57
CA MET A 521 3.47 12.15 6.54
C MET A 521 2.51 13.31 6.27
N ASP A 522 2.71 14.45 6.95
CA ASP A 522 1.90 15.65 6.73
C ASP A 522 2.06 16.22 5.31
N ALA A 523 3.25 16.11 4.70
CA ALA A 523 3.45 16.48 3.30
C ALA A 523 2.68 15.58 2.32
N ASN A 524 2.61 14.27 2.59
CA ASN A 524 1.80 13.33 1.80
C ASN A 524 0.30 13.63 1.95
N HIS A 525 -0.20 13.83 3.18
CA HIS A 525 -1.60 14.19 3.39
C HIS A 525 -1.97 15.55 2.79
N TYR A 526 -1.09 16.56 2.89
CA TYR A 526 -1.30 17.84 2.22
C TYR A 526 -1.48 17.67 0.70
N ALA A 527 -0.71 16.76 0.09
CA ALA A 527 -0.83 16.46 -1.32
C ALA A 527 -2.18 15.79 -1.64
N LEU A 528 -2.58 14.79 -0.87
CA LEU A 528 -3.87 14.09 -1.01
C LEU A 528 -5.06 15.05 -0.88
N GLU A 529 -5.06 15.87 0.18
CA GLU A 529 -6.10 16.86 0.46
C GLU A 529 -6.22 17.91 -0.65
N GLY A 530 -5.09 18.32 -1.24
CA GLY A 530 -5.04 19.33 -2.28
C GLY A 530 -5.17 18.81 -3.72
N ALA A 531 -5.11 17.50 -3.96
CA ALA A 531 -5.10 16.93 -5.31
C ALA A 531 -6.51 16.74 -5.91
N GLY A 532 -7.57 16.84 -5.09
CA GLY A 532 -8.95 16.63 -5.52
C GLY A 532 -9.22 15.19 -5.95
N VAL A 533 -8.66 14.24 -5.21
CA VAL A 533 -8.85 12.78 -5.40
C VAL A 533 -10.08 12.32 -4.61
N ALA A 534 -10.65 11.18 -4.99
CA ALA A 534 -11.84 10.62 -4.32
C ALA A 534 -11.50 9.87 -3.01
N GLY A 535 -10.21 9.58 -2.80
CA GLY A 535 -9.73 8.94 -1.58
C GLY A 535 -8.31 8.42 -1.70
N PHE A 536 -7.90 7.67 -0.67
CA PHE A 536 -6.62 6.98 -0.61
C PHE A 536 -6.67 5.81 0.37
N THR A 537 -5.69 4.92 0.29
CA THR A 537 -5.37 3.94 1.33
C THR A 537 -3.90 4.06 1.73
N LEU A 538 -3.62 4.40 2.99
CA LEU A 538 -2.24 4.51 3.47
C LEU A 538 -1.55 3.15 3.46
N TRP A 539 -0.28 3.16 3.07
CA TRP A 539 0.63 2.04 3.27
C TRP A 539 1.45 2.30 4.55
N THR A 540 1.30 1.52 5.63
CA THR A 540 0.43 0.33 5.78
C THR A 540 -0.01 0.11 7.23
N TYR A 541 -0.81 -0.92 7.51
CA TYR A 541 -1.08 -1.43 8.84
C TYR A 541 -0.54 -2.86 8.98
N VAL A 542 0.32 -3.09 9.96
CA VAL A 542 0.88 -4.42 10.27
C VAL A 542 0.72 -4.71 11.77
N PRO A 543 -0.17 -5.62 12.17
CA PRO A 543 -0.42 -5.98 13.58
C PRO A 543 0.83 -6.41 14.35
N SER A 544 1.76 -7.08 13.67
CA SER A 544 2.97 -7.67 14.24
C SER A 544 4.21 -6.75 14.16
N ASN A 545 4.07 -5.50 13.70
CA ASN A 545 5.21 -4.61 13.51
C ASN A 545 5.89 -4.27 14.85
N SER A 546 7.23 -4.24 14.82
CA SER A 546 8.09 -3.87 15.95
C SER A 546 9.22 -2.95 15.52
N HIS A 547 9.84 -2.22 16.45
CA HIS A 547 11.02 -1.37 16.18
C HIS A 547 12.23 -2.17 15.68
N TYR A 548 12.33 -3.44 16.10
CA TYR A 548 13.47 -4.28 15.75
C TYR A 548 13.38 -4.76 14.30
N TRP A 549 12.30 -5.48 13.95
CA TRP A 549 12.13 -6.10 12.62
C TRP A 549 11.29 -5.27 11.64
N GLY A 550 10.70 -4.15 12.07
CA GLY A 550 9.76 -3.38 11.28
C GLY A 550 8.53 -4.23 10.98
N ASP A 551 8.15 -4.31 9.70
CA ASP A 551 6.99 -5.05 9.20
C ASP A 551 7.21 -6.58 9.19
N ASN A 552 8.35 -7.06 9.71
CA ASN A 552 8.85 -8.43 9.59
C ASN A 552 9.06 -8.87 8.13
N TRP A 553 9.26 -7.89 7.25
CA TRP A 553 9.31 -8.08 5.82
C TRP A 553 10.43 -7.26 5.18
N ASN A 554 11.42 -7.91 4.58
CA ASN A 554 12.51 -7.31 3.80
C ASN A 554 13.29 -6.13 4.46
N GLY A 555 13.26 -6.03 5.80
CA GLY A 555 13.83 -4.89 6.52
C GLY A 555 13.08 -3.56 6.32
N GLU A 556 11.81 -3.66 5.90
CA GLU A 556 10.88 -2.56 5.76
C GLU A 556 10.22 -2.23 7.09
N ASP A 557 9.84 -0.97 7.22
CA ASP A 557 9.14 -0.46 8.38
C ASP A 557 8.25 0.70 7.91
N LEU A 558 7.13 0.35 7.28
CA LEU A 558 6.18 1.28 6.65
C LEU A 558 4.85 1.34 7.43
N SER A 559 4.63 0.40 8.37
CA SER A 559 3.39 0.38 9.16
C SER A 559 3.23 1.63 10.02
N ILE A 560 2.03 2.22 10.03
CA ILE A 560 1.67 3.33 10.93
C ILE A 560 1.45 2.87 12.38
N TYR A 561 1.45 1.56 12.61
CA TYR A 561 1.31 0.91 13.91
C TYR A 561 2.56 0.11 14.25
N SER A 562 2.94 0.12 15.54
CA SER A 562 3.95 -0.76 16.12
C SER A 562 3.53 -1.13 17.53
N VAL A 563 3.85 -2.35 17.97
CA VAL A 563 3.58 -2.79 19.34
C VAL A 563 4.45 -2.07 20.38
N ASP A 564 5.54 -1.43 19.95
CA ASP A 564 6.52 -0.75 20.80
C ASP A 564 6.22 0.74 21.02
N ASP A 565 5.25 1.32 20.30
CA ASP A 565 4.92 2.75 20.35
C ASP A 565 3.70 3.04 21.24
N LYS A 566 3.65 4.26 21.82
CA LYS A 566 2.48 4.74 22.57
C LYS A 566 1.34 5.10 21.62
N GLN A 567 0.10 4.93 22.07
CA GLN A 567 -1.07 5.43 21.35
C GLN A 567 -1.34 6.91 21.67
N LEU A 568 -2.13 7.58 20.82
CA LEU A 568 -2.62 8.92 21.13
C LEU A 568 -3.48 8.89 22.41
N PRO A 569 -3.33 9.88 23.30
CA PRO A 569 -4.09 9.93 24.54
C PRO A 569 -5.58 10.14 24.26
N THR A 570 -6.42 9.45 25.02
CA THR A 570 -7.88 9.68 25.01
C THR A 570 -8.28 10.63 26.14
N SER A 571 -9.40 11.36 26.01
CA SER A 571 -9.88 12.29 27.04
C SER A 571 -10.03 11.66 28.43
N LEU A 572 -10.42 10.38 28.51
CA LEU A 572 -10.54 9.62 29.75
C LEU A 572 -9.19 9.46 30.49
N GLU A 573 -8.08 9.38 29.77
CA GLU A 573 -6.74 9.27 30.36
C GLU A 573 -6.20 10.63 30.83
N VAL A 574 -6.55 11.69 30.10
CA VAL A 574 -6.19 13.07 30.46
C VAL A 574 -6.94 13.49 31.74
N ASP A 575 -8.21 13.11 31.90
CA ASP A 575 -8.99 13.42 33.11
C ASP A 575 -8.48 12.66 34.34
N ASN A 576 -8.05 11.39 34.21
CA ASN A 576 -7.42 10.65 35.31
C ASN A 576 -6.11 11.27 35.78
N ALA A 577 -5.31 11.86 34.87
CA ALA A 577 -4.11 12.60 35.25
C ALA A 577 -4.44 13.91 36.01
N THR A 578 -5.63 14.49 35.82
CA THR A 578 -6.10 15.66 36.59
C THR A 578 -6.74 15.31 37.93
N LEU A 579 -7.10 14.04 38.15
CA LEU A 579 -7.65 13.52 39.40
C LEU A 579 -6.58 12.94 40.34
N ASN A 580 -5.33 12.78 39.87
CA ASN A 580 -4.21 12.38 40.72
C ASN A 580 -3.74 13.55 41.58
N PRO A 581 -3.78 13.48 42.93
CA PRO A 581 -3.31 14.53 43.82
C PRO A 581 -1.83 14.87 43.66
N GLU A 582 -1.03 13.95 43.09
CA GLU A 582 0.40 14.14 42.83
C GLU A 582 0.69 14.78 41.47
N SER A 583 -0.34 15.06 40.66
CA SER A 583 -0.20 15.69 39.36
C SER A 583 -0.05 17.21 39.48
N PRO A 584 0.85 17.87 38.72
CA PRO A 584 0.97 19.33 38.67
C PRO A 584 -0.32 20.03 38.21
N SER A 585 -1.25 19.29 37.59
CA SER A 585 -2.52 19.79 37.05
C SER A 585 -3.74 19.47 37.92
N TYR A 586 -3.53 18.99 39.15
CA TYR A 586 -4.61 18.64 40.09
C TYR A 586 -5.43 19.87 40.52
N SER A 587 -6.77 19.77 40.51
CA SER A 587 -7.68 20.80 41.00
C SER A 587 -8.85 20.20 41.76
N GLU A 588 -8.96 20.51 43.05
CA GLU A 588 -9.95 19.95 44.00
C GLU A 588 -11.42 20.17 43.59
N GLY A 589 -11.71 21.15 42.74
CA GLY A 589 -13.07 21.51 42.33
C GLY A 589 -13.75 20.57 41.33
N ARG A 590 -13.02 19.59 40.75
CA ARG A 590 -13.54 18.71 39.68
C ARG A 590 -14.00 17.32 40.14
N ALA A 591 -13.79 16.95 41.40
CA ALA A 591 -14.09 15.61 41.92
C ALA A 591 -15.60 15.31 42.18
N SER A 592 -16.52 16.19 41.77
CA SER A 592 -17.95 16.11 42.13
C SER A 592 -18.92 15.86 40.97
N GLY A 593 -18.43 15.38 39.81
CA GLY A 593 -19.27 15.04 38.66
C GLY A 593 -19.67 13.56 38.62
N ASP A 594 -20.98 13.29 38.70
CA ASP A 594 -21.60 11.97 38.65
C ASP A 594 -21.55 11.38 37.23
N THR A 595 -20.64 10.43 36.97
CA THR A 595 -20.62 9.61 35.75
C THR A 595 -20.89 8.15 36.08
N SER A 596 -22.04 7.63 35.63
CA SER A 596 -22.40 6.22 35.78
C SER A 596 -21.58 5.36 34.82
N ILE A 597 -20.51 4.74 35.33
CA ILE A 597 -19.61 3.89 34.55
C ILE A 597 -20.13 2.44 34.52
N ASN A 598 -20.29 1.86 33.32
CA ASN A 598 -20.70 0.47 33.14
C ASN A 598 -19.48 -0.50 33.26
N PRO A 599 -19.47 -1.45 34.22
CA PRO A 599 -18.33 -2.34 34.49
C PRO A 599 -17.91 -3.25 33.33
N SER A 600 -18.82 -3.56 32.39
CA SER A 600 -18.50 -4.40 31.22
C SER A 600 -17.59 -3.70 30.22
N ILE A 601 -17.61 -2.36 30.19
CA ILE A 601 -16.80 -1.53 29.29
C ILE A 601 -15.36 -1.45 29.82
N LEU A 602 -15.19 -1.22 31.13
CA LEU A 602 -13.88 -1.21 31.79
C LEU A 602 -13.12 -2.52 31.63
N LYS A 603 -13.79 -3.67 31.73
CA LYS A 603 -13.15 -4.97 31.50
C LYS A 603 -12.65 -5.12 30.06
N ARG A 604 -13.35 -4.54 29.08
CA ARG A 604 -12.97 -4.63 27.66
C ARG A 604 -11.80 -3.67 27.36
N THR A 605 -11.90 -2.40 27.75
CA THR A 605 -10.81 -1.41 27.56
C THR A 605 -9.54 -1.79 28.31
N LEU A 606 -9.63 -2.27 29.56
CA LEU A 606 -8.46 -2.73 30.32
C LEU A 606 -7.88 -4.06 29.82
N SER A 607 -8.67 -4.90 29.15
CA SER A 607 -8.17 -6.15 28.56
C SER A 607 -7.38 -5.93 27.27
N VAL A 608 -7.68 -4.84 26.54
CA VAL A 608 -7.02 -4.47 25.28
C VAL A 608 -5.57 -4.05 25.49
N ASP A 609 -5.25 -3.37 26.60
CA ASP A 609 -3.89 -2.86 26.84
C ASP A 609 -3.01 -3.77 27.72
N ARG A 610 -3.60 -4.67 28.51
CA ARG A 610 -2.83 -5.54 29.43
C ARG A 610 -2.34 -6.84 28.82
N MET A 611 -2.92 -7.35 27.72
CA MET A 611 -2.48 -8.64 27.17
C MET A 611 -1.16 -8.57 26.39
N ASN A 612 -0.79 -7.41 25.83
CA ASN A 612 0.47 -7.25 25.09
C ASN A 612 1.63 -6.67 25.93
N ALA A 613 1.33 -6.00 27.05
CA ALA A 613 2.37 -5.41 27.90
C ALA A 613 3.12 -6.43 28.80
N SER A 614 2.71 -7.71 28.84
CA SER A 614 3.20 -8.65 29.86
C SER A 614 4.45 -9.47 29.48
N LYS A 615 5.22 -9.10 28.44
CA LYS A 615 6.44 -9.85 28.06
C LYS A 615 7.72 -9.02 27.91
N THR A 616 7.77 -7.78 28.40
CA THR A 616 9.01 -6.98 28.35
C THR A 616 9.41 -6.54 29.76
N PRO A 617 10.57 -6.94 30.30
CA PRO A 617 11.05 -6.43 31.58
C PRO A 617 11.48 -4.96 31.43
N GLY A 618 10.83 -4.08 32.20
CA GLY A 618 11.30 -2.76 32.62
C GLY A 618 12.06 -1.92 31.58
N ILE A 619 11.34 -1.21 30.71
CA ILE A 619 11.86 -0.02 30.04
C ILE A 619 11.17 1.19 30.67
N ASP A 620 11.95 2.12 31.20
CA ASP A 620 11.49 3.43 31.67
C ASP A 620 10.64 4.10 30.58
N SER A 621 9.42 4.52 30.92
CA SER A 621 8.42 5.06 29.98
C SER A 621 8.73 6.46 29.45
N ASP A 622 9.83 7.07 29.91
CA ASP A 622 10.30 8.39 29.52
C ASP A 622 11.17 8.28 28.25
N GLY A 623 10.53 8.27 27.08
CA GLY A 623 11.24 8.26 25.79
C GLY A 623 10.52 7.58 24.62
N VAL A 624 9.41 6.86 24.86
CA VAL A 624 8.64 6.23 23.78
C VAL A 624 7.71 7.26 23.12
N GLY A 625 7.79 7.37 21.78
CA GLY A 625 6.97 8.26 20.97
C GLY A 625 5.65 7.65 20.50
N MET A 626 4.88 8.41 19.72
CA MET A 626 3.54 8.01 19.23
C MET A 626 3.51 7.70 17.73
N ARG A 627 4.66 7.33 17.14
CA ARG A 627 4.76 6.94 15.73
C ARG A 627 4.17 7.95 14.74
N ALA A 628 4.34 9.24 14.98
CA ALA A 628 3.76 10.32 14.16
C ALA A 628 2.22 10.25 14.00
N ALA A 629 1.50 9.69 14.98
CA ALA A 629 0.04 9.55 14.94
C ALA A 629 -0.70 10.88 14.76
N GLU A 630 -0.13 11.98 15.25
CA GLU A 630 -0.67 13.32 15.03
C GLU A 630 -0.69 13.74 13.54
N ALA A 631 0.08 13.08 12.67
CA ALA A 631 0.10 13.38 11.25
C ALA A 631 -0.89 12.55 10.44
N TYR A 632 -1.16 11.30 10.83
CA TYR A 632 -2.06 10.40 10.08
C TYR A 632 -3.48 10.30 10.65
N VAL A 633 -3.71 10.68 11.92
CA VAL A 633 -5.06 10.78 12.51
C VAL A 633 -5.63 12.18 12.24
N ARG A 634 -6.35 12.33 11.11
CA ARG A 634 -6.71 13.65 10.57
C ARG A 634 -8.23 13.85 10.44
N PRO A 635 -8.73 15.10 10.51
CA PRO A 635 -10.13 15.39 10.21
C PRO A 635 -10.47 15.04 8.76
N THR A 636 -11.68 14.54 8.52
CA THR A 636 -12.08 14.04 7.19
C THR A 636 -13.57 14.16 6.98
N GLN A 637 -13.97 14.77 5.87
CA GLN A 637 -15.34 14.75 5.38
C GLN A 637 -15.69 13.34 4.87
N THR A 638 -16.24 12.50 5.74
CA THR A 638 -16.55 11.10 5.39
C THR A 638 -17.75 11.00 4.46
N ALA A 639 -18.73 11.91 4.60
CA ALA A 639 -19.87 12.02 3.69
C ALA A 639 -20.31 13.49 3.55
N THR A 640 -20.47 13.97 2.33
CA THR A 640 -20.78 15.38 2.02
C THR A 640 -22.07 15.52 1.22
N HIS A 641 -23.04 16.29 1.72
CA HIS A 641 -24.26 16.60 0.96
C HIS A 641 -23.96 17.62 -0.15
N GLY A 642 -23.58 17.13 -1.33
CA GLY A 642 -23.24 17.94 -2.48
C GLY A 642 -21.96 17.47 -3.16
N ARG A 643 -21.16 18.42 -3.65
CA ARG A 643 -19.85 18.18 -4.24
C ARG A 643 -18.75 18.84 -3.43
N VAL A 644 -17.69 18.12 -3.09
CA VAL A 644 -16.51 18.74 -2.46
C VAL A 644 -15.81 19.62 -3.50
N VAL A 645 -15.58 20.89 -3.16
CA VAL A 645 -14.86 21.85 -4.02
C VAL A 645 -13.39 21.88 -3.61
N SER A 646 -13.12 21.96 -2.31
CA SER A 646 -11.78 21.89 -1.74
C SER A 646 -11.85 21.54 -0.26
N TYR A 647 -10.80 20.93 0.27
CA TYR A 647 -10.63 20.74 1.70
C TYR A 647 -9.14 20.68 2.05
N GLY A 648 -8.82 20.77 3.34
CA GLY A 648 -7.46 20.56 3.82
C GLY A 648 -7.32 20.75 5.32
N PHE A 649 -6.30 20.11 5.88
CA PHE A 649 -5.94 20.22 7.28
C PHE A 649 -4.55 20.82 7.43
N ASP A 650 -4.48 22.02 8.00
CA ASP A 650 -3.22 22.61 8.45
C ASP A 650 -2.87 22.05 9.82
N LEU A 651 -2.04 21.00 9.84
CA LEU A 651 -1.58 20.35 11.06
C LEU A 651 -0.86 21.33 12.01
N LYS A 652 -0.08 22.28 11.46
CA LYS A 652 0.71 23.21 12.27
C LYS A 652 -0.18 24.20 13.03
N ASN A 653 -1.24 24.67 12.40
CA ASN A 653 -2.18 25.61 13.00
C ASN A 653 -3.42 24.93 13.60
N CYS A 654 -3.58 23.62 13.40
CA CYS A 654 -4.74 22.83 13.80
C CYS A 654 -6.05 23.40 13.23
N VAL A 655 -6.07 23.66 11.92
CA VAL A 655 -7.23 24.23 11.21
C VAL A 655 -7.66 23.32 10.07
N PHE A 656 -8.89 22.83 10.12
CA PHE A 656 -9.53 22.11 9.03
C PHE A 656 -10.47 23.04 8.26
N GLN A 657 -10.42 23.00 6.94
CA GLN A 657 -11.29 23.78 6.06
C GLN A 657 -11.96 22.87 5.04
N LEU A 658 -13.24 23.11 4.79
CA LEU A 658 -14.04 22.43 3.77
C LEU A 658 -14.88 23.46 3.02
N THR A 659 -14.79 23.45 1.70
CA THR A 659 -15.70 24.15 0.80
C THR A 659 -16.44 23.13 -0.06
N LEU A 660 -17.77 23.25 -0.13
CA LEU A 660 -18.62 22.36 -0.90
C LEU A 660 -19.65 23.14 -1.71
N SER A 661 -20.22 22.50 -2.73
CA SER A 661 -21.35 23.00 -3.52
C SER A 661 -22.55 22.06 -3.35
N ALA A 662 -23.59 22.55 -2.70
CA ALA A 662 -24.78 21.78 -2.36
C ALA A 662 -25.89 22.00 -3.40
N PRO A 663 -26.44 20.93 -4.02
CA PRO A 663 -27.53 21.07 -5.00
C PRO A 663 -28.86 21.48 -4.37
N SER A 664 -29.02 21.21 -3.07
CA SER A 664 -30.21 21.52 -2.28
C SER A 664 -29.81 21.74 -0.82
N SER A 665 -30.74 22.23 0.00
CA SER A 665 -30.58 22.15 1.46
C SER A 665 -30.46 20.70 1.91
N THR A 666 -29.67 20.48 2.97
CA THR A 666 -29.45 19.18 3.58
C THR A 666 -30.73 18.66 4.26
N SER A 667 -31.00 17.36 4.16
CA SER A 667 -32.09 16.74 4.93
C SER A 667 -31.68 16.55 6.39
N GLU A 668 -32.66 16.42 7.29
CA GLU A 668 -32.38 16.23 8.72
C GLU A 668 -31.63 14.92 9.01
N ASP A 669 -31.90 13.86 8.24
CA ASP A 669 -31.39 12.51 8.40
C ASP A 669 -30.07 12.23 7.65
N ALA A 670 -29.67 13.09 6.71
CA ALA A 670 -28.44 12.92 5.92
C ALA A 670 -27.56 14.19 5.92
N PRO A 671 -27.05 14.62 7.09
CA PRO A 671 -26.11 15.74 7.18
C PRO A 671 -24.81 15.46 6.42
N THR A 672 -24.06 16.54 6.16
CA THR A 672 -22.62 16.44 5.90
C THR A 672 -21.93 16.01 7.20
N GLU A 673 -21.11 14.98 7.13
CA GLU A 673 -20.41 14.36 8.25
C GLU A 673 -18.90 14.49 8.09
N VAL A 674 -18.26 14.99 9.14
CA VAL A 674 -16.81 15.18 9.23
C VAL A 674 -16.32 14.45 10.47
N PHE A 675 -15.49 13.42 10.29
CA PHE A 675 -14.71 12.85 11.38
C PHE A 675 -13.77 13.93 11.92
N LEU A 676 -13.78 14.14 13.25
CA LEU A 676 -12.93 15.10 13.93
C LEU A 676 -12.12 14.40 15.03
N PRO A 677 -10.82 14.14 14.83
CA PRO A 677 -9.97 13.57 15.86
C PRO A 677 -10.02 14.35 17.17
N GLU A 678 -10.36 13.69 18.26
CA GLU A 678 -10.41 14.32 19.58
C GLU A 678 -9.05 14.90 19.99
N TYR A 679 -7.95 14.24 19.60
CA TYR A 679 -6.59 14.70 19.88
C TYR A 679 -6.31 16.13 19.37
N HIS A 680 -6.86 16.45 18.18
CA HIS A 680 -6.73 17.76 17.53
C HIS A 680 -7.88 18.71 17.92
N PHE A 681 -9.09 18.18 18.04
CA PHE A 681 -10.32 18.93 18.27
C PHE A 681 -11.03 18.45 19.54
N PRO A 682 -10.45 18.65 20.74
CA PRO A 682 -11.07 18.17 21.97
C PRO A 682 -12.34 18.96 22.30
N GLN A 683 -13.29 18.30 22.96
CA GLN A 683 -14.55 18.92 23.36
C GLN A 683 -14.28 20.13 24.27
N GLY A 684 -15.00 21.23 24.03
CA GLY A 684 -14.83 22.49 24.79
C GLY A 684 -13.62 23.34 24.40
N LYS A 685 -12.73 22.85 23.53
CA LYS A 685 -11.60 23.62 22.95
C LYS A 685 -11.60 23.60 21.42
N THR A 686 -12.76 23.34 20.82
CA THR A 686 -12.97 23.31 19.37
C THR A 686 -13.89 24.45 18.97
N GLU A 687 -13.42 25.28 18.04
CA GLU A 687 -14.20 26.37 17.45
C GLU A 687 -14.67 25.94 16.06
N VAL A 688 -15.96 26.14 15.77
CA VAL A 688 -16.56 25.80 14.48
C VAL A 688 -17.20 27.03 13.88
N GLU A 689 -16.75 27.40 12.69
CA GLU A 689 -17.28 28.50 11.88
C GLU A 689 -17.89 27.92 10.61
N VAL A 690 -19.16 28.22 10.35
CA VAL A 690 -19.88 27.80 9.13
C VAL A 690 -20.49 29.01 8.45
N LEU A 691 -20.52 29.00 7.11
CA LEU A 691 -21.17 30.05 6.32
C LEU A 691 -22.69 30.12 6.60
N GLY A 692 -23.31 28.98 6.88
CA GLY A 692 -24.73 28.93 7.21
C GLY A 692 -25.18 27.57 7.75
N GLY A 693 -26.41 27.55 8.25
CA GLY A 693 -27.05 26.35 8.78
C GLY A 693 -26.74 26.08 10.25
N LYS A 694 -26.90 24.82 10.67
CA LYS A 694 -26.64 24.35 12.04
C LYS A 694 -25.62 23.24 12.03
N TRP A 695 -24.84 23.12 13.11
CA TRP A 695 -23.88 22.03 13.28
C TRP A 695 -23.98 21.45 14.69
N LYS A 696 -23.51 20.20 14.83
CA LYS A 696 -23.40 19.50 16.11
C LYS A 696 -22.16 18.62 16.08
N ILE A 697 -21.38 18.65 17.15
CA ILE A 697 -20.34 17.64 17.41
C ILE A 697 -20.95 16.59 18.34
N SER A 698 -20.82 15.32 17.99
CA SER A 698 -21.22 14.18 18.82
C SER A 698 -20.17 13.09 18.77
N VAL A 699 -20.19 12.20 19.76
CA VAL A 699 -19.42 10.96 19.73
C VAL A 699 -20.36 9.84 19.30
N ASP A 700 -20.00 9.18 18.22
CA ASP A 700 -20.69 7.98 17.74
C ASP A 700 -19.95 6.75 18.26
N GLU A 701 -20.70 5.75 18.73
CA GLU A 701 -20.13 4.47 19.16
C GLU A 701 -20.54 3.36 18.19
N THR A 702 -19.55 2.63 17.66
CA THR A 702 -19.76 1.46 16.80
C THR A 702 -18.96 0.29 17.35
N GLU A 703 -19.63 -0.77 17.83
CA GLU A 703 -18.98 -1.93 18.46
C GLU A 703 -18.01 -1.58 19.61
N GLY A 704 -18.26 -0.45 20.30
CA GLY A 704 -17.39 0.08 21.36
C GLY A 704 -16.28 1.01 20.88
N ALA A 705 -16.15 1.22 19.57
CA ALA A 705 -15.27 2.23 18.99
C ALA A 705 -15.95 3.60 18.96
N SER A 706 -15.39 4.55 19.72
CA SER A 706 -15.88 5.92 19.78
C SER A 706 -15.22 6.78 18.71
N GLN A 707 -16.02 7.48 17.91
CA GLN A 707 -15.56 8.48 16.94
C GLN A 707 -16.26 9.81 17.18
N GLN A 708 -15.49 10.89 17.30
CA GLN A 708 -16.07 12.23 17.32
C GLN A 708 -16.38 12.67 15.89
N VAL A 709 -17.62 13.07 15.64
CA VAL A 709 -18.16 13.45 14.33
C VAL A 709 -18.84 14.81 14.43
N LEU A 710 -18.47 15.72 13.54
CA LEU A 710 -19.21 16.95 13.27
C LEU A 710 -20.24 16.69 12.18
N ARG A 711 -21.51 16.94 12.52
CA ARG A 711 -22.64 16.92 11.60
C ARG A 711 -23.04 18.34 11.26
N TRP A 712 -23.19 18.62 9.97
CA TRP A 712 -23.52 19.96 9.46
C TRP A 712 -24.69 19.90 8.48
N TRP A 713 -25.71 20.68 8.77
CA TRP A 713 -26.89 20.89 7.94
C TRP A 713 -26.82 22.29 7.37
N HIS A 714 -26.79 22.42 6.05
CA HIS A 714 -26.59 23.69 5.35
C HIS A 714 -27.60 23.89 4.22
N ALA A 715 -27.66 25.11 3.69
CA ALA A 715 -28.49 25.44 2.54
C ALA A 715 -27.85 24.96 1.22
N ALA A 716 -28.58 25.15 0.11
CA ALA A 716 -28.05 24.97 -1.24
C ALA A 716 -26.94 26.02 -1.57
N GLY A 717 -26.19 25.78 -2.65
CA GLY A 717 -25.14 26.65 -3.14
C GLY A 717 -23.77 26.37 -2.52
N GLU A 718 -22.83 27.31 -2.69
CA GLU A 718 -21.50 27.23 -2.07
C GLU A 718 -21.60 27.39 -0.56
N GLN A 719 -21.00 26.47 0.18
CA GLN A 719 -20.96 26.48 1.64
C GLN A 719 -19.53 26.28 2.13
N LYS A 720 -19.20 26.89 3.28
CA LYS A 720 -17.87 26.82 3.89
C LYS A 720 -17.95 26.43 5.35
N LEU A 721 -17.03 25.57 5.77
CA LEU A 721 -16.80 25.13 7.14
C LEU A 721 -15.33 25.34 7.47
N THR A 722 -15.05 25.96 8.60
CA THR A 722 -13.72 26.05 9.22
C THR A 722 -13.82 25.52 10.65
N VAL A 723 -12.96 24.58 11.01
CA VAL A 723 -12.86 24.03 12.37
C VAL A 723 -11.46 24.33 12.89
N ARG A 724 -11.36 24.97 14.06
CA ARG A 724 -10.09 25.30 14.72
C ARG A 724 -9.98 24.49 16.00
N GLY A 725 -8.87 23.77 16.13
CA GLY A 725 -8.59 22.90 17.26
C GLY A 725 -7.47 23.44 18.15
N LEU A 726 -6.94 22.56 18.99
CA LEU A 726 -5.85 22.88 19.90
C LEU A 726 -4.51 22.90 19.15
N LYS A 727 -3.85 24.06 19.15
CA LYS A 727 -2.49 24.21 18.59
C LYS A 727 -1.46 23.56 19.52
N ARG A 728 -0.70 22.60 18.99
CA ARG A 728 0.37 21.88 19.70
C ARG A 728 1.73 22.17 19.03
N ARG A 729 2.84 22.02 19.77
CA ARG A 729 4.16 22.03 19.13
C ARG A 729 4.37 20.71 18.40
N GLN A 730 4.95 20.77 17.20
CA GLN A 730 5.25 19.56 16.42
C GLN A 730 6.46 18.84 17.04
N GLY A 731 6.34 17.51 17.23
CA GLY A 731 7.48 16.65 17.58
C GLY A 731 7.86 16.55 19.07
N THR A 732 7.03 17.03 20.00
CA THR A 732 7.28 16.95 21.45
C THR A 732 6.46 15.86 22.15
N ALA A 733 7.11 15.10 23.04
CA ALA A 733 6.46 14.12 23.90
C ALA A 733 5.48 14.81 24.88
N ILE A 734 4.33 14.19 25.12
CA ILE A 734 3.28 14.70 26.01
C ILE A 734 3.83 14.81 27.45
N GLY A 735 3.77 16.01 28.03
CA GLY A 735 4.10 16.24 29.45
C GLY A 735 4.57 17.65 29.79
N SER A 736 5.17 18.39 28.84
CA SER A 736 5.65 19.77 29.08
C SER A 736 4.70 20.87 28.60
N GLU A 737 3.52 20.53 28.06
CA GLU A 737 2.76 21.40 27.15
C GLU A 737 1.50 22.07 27.71
N ALA A 738 0.85 21.53 28.74
CA ALA A 738 -0.46 22.04 29.17
C ALA A 738 -0.42 23.52 29.60
N ASP A 739 0.68 23.96 30.23
CA ASP A 739 0.82 25.34 30.71
C ASP A 739 1.36 26.31 29.66
N ALA A 740 2.19 25.85 28.72
CA ALA A 740 2.86 26.74 27.77
C ALA A 740 1.96 27.16 26.58
N GLY A 741 1.14 26.24 26.06
CA GLY A 741 0.22 26.53 24.95
C GLY A 741 -0.89 27.51 25.35
N TYR A 742 -1.41 27.37 26.57
CA TYR A 742 -2.37 28.29 27.16
C TYR A 742 -1.76 29.70 27.32
N LEU A 743 -0.51 29.80 27.80
CA LEU A 743 0.18 31.08 27.97
C LEU A 743 0.44 31.80 26.64
N ASP A 744 0.80 31.09 25.57
CA ASP A 744 1.02 31.72 24.27
C ASP A 744 -0.30 32.12 23.57
N GLN A 745 -1.37 31.33 23.74
CA GLN A 745 -2.71 31.70 23.28
C GLN A 745 -3.26 32.92 24.04
N CYS A 746 -3.07 32.97 25.36
CA CYS A 746 -3.38 34.15 26.20
C CYS A 746 -2.55 35.38 25.84
N LYS A 747 -1.29 35.21 25.40
CA LYS A 747 -0.47 36.33 24.91
C LYS A 747 -0.97 36.87 23.56
N GLU A 748 -1.47 36.02 22.67
CA GLU A 748 -2.07 36.49 21.41
C GLU A 748 -3.43 37.15 21.64
N THR A 749 -4.28 36.64 22.54
CA THR A 749 -5.53 37.31 22.93
C THR A 749 -5.26 38.60 23.71
N GLY A 750 -4.20 38.64 24.52
CA GLY A 750 -3.75 39.83 25.24
C GLY A 750 -3.19 40.93 24.33
N LYS A 751 -2.69 40.60 23.14
CA LYS A 751 -2.29 41.60 22.12
C LYS A 751 -3.46 42.20 21.36
N ALA A 752 -4.61 41.53 21.33
CA ALA A 752 -5.86 42.06 20.77
C ALA A 752 -6.63 42.97 21.75
N CYS A 753 -6.26 42.96 23.03
CA CYS A 753 -6.82 43.83 24.07
C CYS A 753 -5.81 44.91 24.49
N ILE A 754 -5.56 45.89 23.62
CA ILE A 754 -5.20 47.24 24.06
C ILE A 754 -6.46 48.09 23.88
N MET A 755 -7.12 48.42 24.99
CA MET A 755 -8.30 49.28 25.03
C MET A 755 -7.95 50.75 24.78
N MET A 756 -8.83 51.40 24.02
CA MET A 756 -9.06 52.86 23.85
C MET A 756 -7.94 53.70 23.25
#